data_AF-A0A2M9TWA3-F1
#
_entry.id   AF-A0A2M9TWA3-F1
#
_cell.length_a   1.000
_cell.length_b   1.000
_cell.length_c   1.000
_cell.angle_alpha   90.00
_cell.angle_beta   90.00
_cell.angle_gamma   90.00
#
_symmetry.space_group_name_H-M   'P 1'
#
loop_
_entity.id
_entity.type
_entity.pdbx_description
1 polymer ?
#
loop_
_entity_poly.entity_id
_entity_poly.type
_entity_poly.pdbx_seq_one_letter_code
_entity_poly.pdbx_strand_id
1 'polypeptide(L)'
;MKNNILFIFLYFFSFTCALSAQEQKVSVKKRIIFIGNAGVKSQEQSAIISDAAQQIIPNQSITVYLGNNIYSDGMSLKESDRKEKHKAILESQYQPMRDHDAEVFFLPGQRDWDNAGVKGFEKLKEQSAIIAAQNDPLLKMLPANACPGPSVTNISDDLVMLSLDSQWWLHKFVKNSGDGNCNNLNTKDIENALREKLVDNMDKTILVVTHHPFESYGNFGGKYSWKDHVFPLTALHPNLYLPLPGVGSLYPLSKKAFPNREDLDHPWYQEMKRMISKVFRGFPNVIQVSSHENGLQHINHPENYISHQIVTGIGQKPAYVTNGDYSKFSSSTPGNVVADWMTDKSLQFKFYAFNNDEISEVYHFKKSYKTFEEWESPVYKPINKDSIITSIQPKYVEKGKLWRALVGENYRDAWAEPVKLPVLQISELNGGLKVRKVGGGHQTKSLRLKDSIGVQYVLRSVEKTPDRVIPERFYSPFTRDVVSDFYSSQHPYSALAVPPIAEAADVPHTNPVIGYVAPDKELGIYQELFAGEVNLFEQWEPLRPTDNYTKGLDKLVHDNDNTFDADNFLKARLVDLIIGDWDRHYDQWRFHDRSGDKKHKDYLIVPRDRDMAMNVTHGLLVSFGKYFFLKPHVYGFKGNLKGQINQYLYKSDFLNAHPSNQMNYEHYKNIVEEVQKSVTDSVLTAAVNAMPKELDAELQEKTFQDLKVRRDQLSEAMDTYYNFSNRIVDIRGTNSKEFVSIKSLDERDALHVEMRKINKHGKIRHQLMSKTYPKSVTKEIRLYLEGDRDSVVIDNKNSTIKLRIIGGESKDDRHKSYVVKNSKKKVRIYDYETENYEGLTNRLKIKTSKDSTHTAFKPVNLYHDWIPAATAGYNRDDGLIFGLGVKFIQQAGFRKEPYTAMHKLMLSYAFSTKAYGIQYNAEWIDLFGKANFLIDTDVRAPENTDNFFGIGNTVAYDKNHHYFKANYNLYKLKTSLKWETHLGGSFSFGPAFQYYHYNPNKNNDRFIEDGDINYTYDRDIIDQDKFHVGLVADYEIDERNDDLLPTKGIYLHSEFSGWKGTNTYSKNYLKFKGEFSFYKNLNPSETLILSNRIGGEVTAGDPTFYQHAYLGGDGNLLGYRQNRFAGKHSFYNNLEMRLAIADFGNLFFKGQLGLTGFFDVGRVWNPDEESSKWHNGVGGGLYFAPAYSLLLNFQMGYADEGWYPYFSLGLRF
;
A
#
# COMPACT_ATOMS: atom_id res chain seq x y z
N MET A 1 2.50 0.63 91.78
CA MET A 1 2.21 1.29 90.48
C MET A 1 3.42 1.87 89.75
N LYS A 2 4.65 1.89 90.30
CA LYS A 2 5.83 2.45 89.59
C LYS A 2 6.63 1.46 88.72
N ASN A 3 6.47 0.14 88.87
CA ASN A 3 7.19 -0.85 88.04
C ASN A 3 6.46 -1.28 86.75
N ASN A 4 5.15 -1.05 86.63
CA ASN A 4 4.40 -1.44 85.42
C ASN A 4 4.45 -0.39 84.29
N ILE A 5 4.77 0.88 84.60
CA ILE A 5 4.83 1.94 83.59
C ILE A 5 6.16 1.90 82.82
N LEU A 6 7.26 1.49 83.47
CA LEU A 6 8.57 1.39 82.80
C LEU A 6 8.63 0.22 81.81
N PHE A 7 7.95 -0.89 82.10
CA PHE A 7 7.86 -2.03 81.17
C PHE A 7 6.98 -1.74 79.96
N ILE A 8 5.89 -0.97 80.13
CA ILE A 8 5.03 -0.56 79.01
C ILE A 8 5.76 0.45 78.12
N PHE A 9 6.52 1.39 78.69
CA PHE A 9 7.29 2.35 77.89
C PHE A 9 8.44 1.69 77.11
N LEU A 10 9.13 0.70 77.69
CA LEU A 10 10.16 -0.07 76.97
C LEU A 10 9.59 -0.98 75.89
N TYR A 11 8.41 -1.58 76.10
CA TYR A 11 7.73 -2.33 75.04
C TYR A 11 7.21 -1.40 73.93
N PHE A 12 6.64 -0.24 74.26
CA PHE A 12 6.17 0.72 73.25
C PHE A 12 7.32 1.32 72.44
N PHE A 13 8.45 1.66 73.07
CA PHE A 13 9.62 2.20 72.35
C PHE A 13 10.30 1.14 71.47
N SER A 14 10.34 -0.12 71.91
CA SER A 14 10.84 -1.23 71.09
C SER A 14 9.90 -1.57 69.93
N PHE A 15 8.58 -1.44 70.12
CA PHE A 15 7.59 -1.65 69.06
C PHE A 15 7.56 -0.49 68.06
N THR A 16 7.75 0.77 68.49
CA THR A 16 7.83 1.92 67.59
C THR A 16 9.15 1.99 66.82
N CYS A 17 10.28 1.56 67.41
CA CYS A 17 11.54 1.42 66.64
C CYS A 17 11.54 0.22 65.69
N ALA A 18 10.75 -0.84 65.95
CA ALA A 18 10.56 -1.95 65.02
C ALA A 18 9.60 -1.61 63.86
N LEU A 19 8.67 -0.66 64.05
CA LEU A 19 7.72 -0.20 63.04
C LEU A 19 8.21 0.99 62.19
N SER A 20 9.30 1.66 62.58
CA SER A 20 9.88 2.78 61.82
C SER A 20 11.14 2.41 61.01
N ALA A 21 11.45 1.12 60.85
CA ALA A 21 12.57 0.66 60.03
C ALA A 21 12.29 -0.70 59.36
N GLN A 22 11.14 -0.83 58.71
CA GLN A 22 11.03 -1.74 57.58
C GLN A 22 11.26 -0.90 56.32
N GLU A 23 12.52 -0.51 56.09
CA GLU A 23 12.95 -0.10 54.76
C GLU A 23 12.59 -1.26 53.83
N GLN A 24 11.58 -1.04 52.98
CA GLN A 24 11.20 -2.01 51.97
C GLN A 24 12.44 -2.21 51.10
N LYS A 25 13.12 -3.36 51.28
CA LYS A 25 14.41 -3.63 50.64
C LYS A 25 14.20 -3.55 49.13
N VAL A 26 14.68 -2.47 48.51
CA VAL A 26 14.48 -2.23 47.08
C VAL A 26 15.20 -3.32 46.30
N SER A 27 14.45 -4.31 45.82
CA SER A 27 14.95 -5.44 45.03
C SER A 27 14.44 -5.39 43.60
N VAL A 28 15.11 -6.13 42.71
CA VAL A 28 14.69 -6.37 41.33
C VAL A 28 13.41 -7.21 41.34
N LYS A 29 12.35 -6.72 40.69
CA LYS A 29 11.07 -7.43 40.48
C LYS A 29 11.08 -8.19 39.14
N LYS A 30 11.62 -7.58 38.08
CA LYS A 30 11.83 -8.17 36.75
C LYS A 30 13.10 -7.63 36.13
N ARG A 31 13.79 -8.43 35.32
CA ARG A 31 14.97 -8.04 34.53
C ARG A 31 14.66 -8.17 33.04
N ILE A 32 15.09 -7.20 32.25
CA ILE A 32 14.93 -7.24 30.79
C ILE A 32 16.30 -7.02 30.16
N ILE A 33 16.72 -7.91 29.26
CA ILE A 33 18.00 -7.85 28.58
C ILE A 33 17.75 -7.56 27.09
N PHE A 34 18.32 -6.47 26.58
CA PHE A 34 18.17 -6.03 25.20
C PHE A 34 19.45 -6.30 24.42
N ILE A 35 19.32 -6.99 23.28
CA ILE A 35 20.42 -7.35 22.40
C ILE A 35 20.04 -6.97 20.96
N GLY A 36 20.87 -6.17 20.29
CA GLY A 36 20.61 -5.72 18.91
C GLY A 36 21.58 -6.31 17.89
N ASN A 37 21.16 -6.46 16.64
CA ASN A 37 22.03 -6.83 15.50
C ASN A 37 22.80 -8.15 15.71
N ALA A 38 22.15 -9.15 16.34
CA ALA A 38 22.78 -10.41 16.72
C ALA A 38 22.86 -11.47 15.59
N GLY A 39 22.47 -11.16 14.36
CA GLY A 39 22.40 -12.17 13.29
C GLY A 39 23.71 -12.61 12.65
N VAL A 40 24.86 -12.22 13.21
CA VAL A 40 26.19 -12.62 12.74
C VAL A 40 26.87 -13.49 13.79
N LYS A 41 27.10 -14.76 13.45
CA LYS A 41 27.83 -15.69 14.31
C LYS A 41 29.31 -15.34 14.33
N SER A 42 29.74 -14.66 15.40
CA SER A 42 31.10 -14.15 15.62
C SER A 42 31.57 -14.44 17.06
N GLN A 43 32.85 -14.25 17.34
CA GLN A 43 33.40 -14.43 18.69
C GLN A 43 32.79 -13.41 19.66
N GLU A 44 32.66 -12.16 19.22
CA GLU A 44 32.06 -11.05 19.98
C GLU A 44 30.60 -11.34 20.30
N GLN A 45 29.82 -11.77 19.32
CA GLN A 45 28.41 -12.13 19.50
C GLN A 45 28.25 -13.30 20.48
N SER A 46 29.10 -14.33 20.37
CA SER A 46 29.06 -15.49 21.26
C SER A 46 29.40 -15.10 22.71
N ALA A 47 30.41 -14.23 22.91
CA ALA A 47 30.78 -13.72 24.23
C ALA A 47 29.64 -12.91 24.86
N ILE A 48 29.04 -11.97 24.11
CA ILE A 48 27.95 -11.12 24.60
C ILE A 48 26.71 -11.93 24.97
N ILE A 49 26.31 -12.89 24.13
CA ILE A 49 25.16 -13.76 24.42
C ILE A 49 25.45 -14.64 25.64
N SER A 50 26.66 -15.18 25.78
CA SER A 50 27.05 -16.00 26.93
C SER A 50 27.03 -15.21 28.23
N ASP A 51 27.61 -14.00 28.26
CA ASP A 51 27.59 -13.13 29.44
C ASP A 51 26.16 -12.69 29.78
N ALA A 52 25.37 -12.27 28.79
CA ALA A 52 23.97 -11.94 28.98
C ALA A 52 23.16 -13.11 29.56
N ALA A 53 23.45 -14.35 29.15
CA ALA A 53 22.81 -15.54 29.71
C ALA A 53 23.17 -15.74 31.19
N GLN A 54 24.42 -15.46 31.60
CA GLN A 54 24.84 -15.52 33.01
C GLN A 54 24.18 -14.45 33.89
N GLN A 55 23.69 -13.36 33.28
CA GLN A 55 22.95 -12.30 33.99
C GLN A 55 21.45 -12.61 34.17
N ILE A 56 20.96 -13.75 33.68
CA ILE A 56 19.56 -14.14 33.81
C ILE A 56 19.20 -14.46 35.27
N ILE A 57 18.04 -13.96 35.70
CA ILE A 57 17.38 -14.35 36.94
C ILE A 57 16.25 -15.31 36.53
N PRO A 58 16.32 -16.61 36.87
CA PRO A 58 15.33 -17.60 36.44
C PRO A 58 13.89 -17.17 36.72
N ASN A 59 12.99 -17.29 35.74
CA ASN A 59 11.57 -16.88 35.79
C ASN A 59 11.31 -15.37 36.02
N GLN A 60 12.36 -14.55 36.13
CA GLN A 60 12.25 -13.11 36.32
C GLN A 60 12.89 -12.29 35.20
N SER A 61 13.64 -12.94 34.30
CA SER A 61 14.28 -12.31 33.15
C SER A 61 13.51 -12.50 31.84
N ILE A 62 13.58 -11.47 31.00
CA ILE A 62 13.11 -11.47 29.61
C ILE A 62 14.27 -10.99 28.74
N THR A 63 14.60 -11.72 27.68
CA THR A 63 15.58 -11.30 26.67
C THR A 63 14.86 -10.86 25.39
N VAL A 64 15.25 -9.71 24.85
CA VAL A 64 14.64 -9.13 23.65
C VAL A 64 15.72 -8.87 22.61
N TYR A 65 15.62 -9.59 21.48
CA TYR A 65 16.43 -9.39 20.30
C TYR A 65 15.80 -8.33 19.40
N LEU A 66 16.48 -7.20 19.22
CA LEU A 66 15.95 -5.99 18.61
C LEU A 66 16.15 -5.93 17.09
N GLY A 67 16.03 -7.06 16.38
CA GLY A 67 16.10 -7.11 14.91
C GLY A 67 17.50 -7.29 14.32
N ASN A 68 17.49 -7.55 13.01
CA ASN A 68 18.62 -8.06 12.23
C ASN A 68 19.14 -9.38 12.82
N ASN A 69 18.22 -10.32 13.01
CA ASN A 69 18.47 -11.60 13.67
C ASN A 69 19.14 -12.61 12.74
N ILE A 70 19.10 -12.39 11.41
CA ILE A 70 19.79 -13.19 10.39
C ILE A 70 20.43 -12.27 9.35
N TYR A 71 21.72 -12.48 9.06
CA TYR A 71 22.44 -11.76 7.99
C TYR A 71 22.70 -12.65 6.75
N SER A 72 22.83 -12.09 5.54
CA SER A 72 22.71 -10.65 5.20
C SER A 72 21.33 -10.23 4.68
N ASP A 73 20.48 -11.19 4.32
CA ASP A 73 19.22 -11.03 3.61
C ASP A 73 18.08 -11.88 4.23
N GLY A 74 18.14 -12.19 5.52
CA GLY A 74 17.04 -12.83 6.26
C GLY A 74 16.89 -14.34 6.00
N MET A 75 15.76 -14.91 6.43
CA MET A 75 15.51 -16.36 6.37
C MET A 75 15.45 -16.90 4.92
N SER A 76 16.02 -18.08 4.69
CA SER A 76 15.94 -18.73 3.38
C SER A 76 14.56 -19.37 3.22
N LEU A 77 13.88 -19.08 2.10
CA LEU A 77 12.57 -19.66 1.78
C LEU A 77 12.68 -21.11 1.28
N LYS A 78 13.84 -21.51 0.77
CA LYS A 78 14.06 -22.86 0.23
C LYS A 78 14.67 -23.77 1.29
N GLU A 79 14.14 -24.98 1.43
CA GLU A 79 14.81 -26.07 2.13
C GLU A 79 16.19 -26.32 1.51
N SER A 80 17.24 -26.01 2.26
CA SER A 80 18.64 -25.97 1.83
C SER A 80 19.57 -25.88 3.03
N ASP A 81 20.85 -26.22 2.85
CA ASP A 81 21.89 -26.04 3.88
C ASP A 81 21.96 -24.60 4.42
N ARG A 82 21.57 -23.62 3.59
CA ARG A 82 21.48 -22.22 3.98
C ARG A 82 20.35 -21.98 5.00
N LYS A 83 19.20 -22.62 4.81
CA LYS A 83 18.08 -22.52 5.76
C LYS A 83 18.44 -23.15 7.10
N GLU A 84 19.12 -24.30 7.10
CA GLU A 84 19.63 -24.92 8.32
C GLU A 84 20.65 -24.04 9.05
N LYS A 85 21.57 -23.40 8.32
CA LYS A 85 22.48 -22.41 8.91
C LYS A 85 21.73 -21.23 9.54
N HIS A 86 20.68 -20.73 8.89
CA HIS A 86 19.87 -19.64 9.44
C HIS A 86 19.09 -20.07 10.70
N LYS A 87 18.57 -21.31 10.75
CA LYS A 87 17.96 -21.90 11.95
C LYS A 87 18.97 -21.96 13.10
N ALA A 88 20.17 -22.49 12.84
CA ALA A 88 21.24 -22.57 13.84
C ALA A 88 21.70 -21.19 14.36
N ILE A 89 21.61 -20.13 13.54
CA ILE A 89 21.88 -18.75 13.98
C ILE A 89 20.81 -18.28 14.98
N LEU A 90 19.53 -18.52 14.71
CA LEU A 90 18.46 -18.18 15.66
C LEU A 90 18.59 -19.01 16.95
N GLU A 91 18.88 -20.30 16.84
CA GLU A 91 19.08 -21.19 17.97
C GLU A 91 20.24 -20.73 18.86
N SER A 92 21.37 -20.33 18.27
CA SER A 92 22.50 -19.78 19.03
C SER A 92 22.17 -18.50 19.81
N GLN A 93 21.08 -17.82 19.45
CA GLN A 93 20.58 -16.65 20.16
C GLN A 93 19.66 -17.06 21.31
N TYR A 94 18.55 -17.75 21.03
CA TYR A 94 17.56 -18.02 22.08
C TYR A 94 17.96 -19.15 23.04
N GLN A 95 18.70 -20.17 22.59
CA GLN A 95 18.93 -21.37 23.41
C GLN A 95 19.68 -21.08 24.72
N PRO A 96 20.79 -20.31 24.75
CA PRO A 96 21.48 -19.98 25.99
C PRO A 96 20.60 -19.25 27.01
N MET A 97 19.64 -18.45 26.53
CA MET A 97 18.70 -17.71 27.37
C MET A 97 17.60 -18.61 27.91
N ARG A 98 17.08 -19.52 27.06
CA ARG A 98 16.06 -20.49 27.44
C ARG A 98 16.60 -21.53 28.42
N ASP A 99 17.87 -21.92 28.29
CA ASP A 99 18.56 -22.83 29.23
C ASP A 99 18.64 -22.27 30.66
N HIS A 100 18.47 -20.95 30.83
CA HIS A 100 18.40 -20.26 32.13
C HIS A 100 16.98 -19.79 32.49
N ASP A 101 15.94 -20.34 31.87
CA ASP A 101 14.53 -20.03 32.12
C ASP A 101 14.10 -18.56 31.86
N ALA A 102 14.76 -17.85 30.95
CA ALA A 102 14.32 -16.50 30.52
C ALA A 102 13.32 -16.55 29.36
N GLU A 103 12.31 -15.68 29.36
CA GLU A 103 11.47 -15.48 28.17
C GLU A 103 12.29 -14.84 27.05
N VAL A 104 12.06 -15.21 25.79
CA VAL A 104 12.81 -14.69 24.64
C VAL A 104 11.88 -14.15 23.57
N PHE A 105 12.09 -12.88 23.22
CA PHE A 105 11.32 -12.19 22.18
C PHE A 105 12.22 -11.70 21.06
N PHE A 106 11.82 -11.95 19.81
CA PHE A 106 12.47 -11.43 18.61
C PHE A 106 11.64 -10.32 17.99
N LEU A 107 12.24 -9.16 17.78
CA LEU A 107 11.73 -8.13 16.87
C LEU A 107 12.40 -8.28 15.50
N PRO A 108 11.71 -7.90 14.41
CA PRO A 108 12.29 -7.84 13.07
C PRO A 108 13.11 -6.57 12.82
N GLY A 109 14.17 -6.68 12.01
CA GLY A 109 14.94 -5.55 11.48
C GLY A 109 15.08 -5.58 9.95
N GLN A 110 15.79 -4.61 9.37
CA GLN A 110 16.00 -4.49 7.92
C GLN A 110 16.46 -5.78 7.25
N ARG A 111 17.44 -6.47 7.87
CA ARG A 111 18.07 -7.67 7.32
C ARG A 111 17.11 -8.85 7.28
N ASP A 112 16.26 -8.98 8.29
CA ASP A 112 15.22 -10.01 8.33
C ASP A 112 14.19 -9.82 7.19
N TRP A 113 13.92 -8.56 6.82
CA TRP A 113 13.08 -8.14 5.69
C TRP A 113 13.81 -8.21 4.33
N ASP A 114 14.53 -9.30 4.04
CA ASP A 114 15.27 -9.47 2.77
C ASP A 114 16.26 -8.33 2.48
N ASN A 115 16.86 -7.73 3.52
CA ASN A 115 17.63 -6.50 3.39
C ASN A 115 16.86 -5.38 2.66
N ALA A 116 15.59 -5.19 3.05
CA ALA A 116 14.61 -4.35 2.37
C ALA A 116 14.29 -4.74 0.91
N GLY A 117 14.51 -5.99 0.53
CA GLY A 117 14.31 -6.55 -0.81
C GLY A 117 12.89 -7.04 -1.10
N VAL A 118 12.63 -7.44 -2.35
CA VAL A 118 11.28 -7.76 -2.85
C VAL A 118 10.61 -8.90 -2.08
N LYS A 119 11.38 -9.83 -1.50
CA LYS A 119 10.86 -11.00 -0.78
C LYS A 119 10.82 -10.81 0.74
N GLY A 120 10.91 -9.57 1.22
CA GLY A 120 11.02 -9.26 2.64
C GLY A 120 9.86 -9.81 3.48
N PHE A 121 8.64 -9.67 2.97
CA PHE A 121 7.44 -10.16 3.65
C PHE A 121 7.45 -11.68 3.83
N GLU A 122 7.71 -12.43 2.75
CA GLU A 122 7.73 -13.90 2.79
C GLU A 122 8.84 -14.42 3.70
N LYS A 123 10.04 -13.82 3.63
CA LYS A 123 11.17 -14.22 4.47
C LYS A 123 10.89 -14.00 5.95
N LEU A 124 10.23 -12.90 6.29
CA LEU A 124 9.88 -12.64 7.68
C LEU A 124 8.81 -13.59 8.22
N LYS A 125 7.79 -13.89 7.39
CA LYS A 125 6.76 -14.86 7.74
C LYS A 125 7.37 -16.25 7.98
N GLU A 126 8.32 -16.66 7.15
CA GLU A 126 9.06 -17.91 7.32
C GLU A 126 9.87 -17.94 8.62
N GLN A 127 10.57 -16.84 8.94
CA GLN A 127 11.29 -16.71 10.20
C GLN A 127 10.35 -16.82 11.41
N SER A 128 9.20 -16.14 11.37
CA SER A 128 8.16 -16.23 12.41
C SER A 128 7.62 -17.65 12.55
N ALA A 129 7.45 -18.38 11.44
CA ALA A 129 6.96 -19.75 11.45
C ALA A 129 7.97 -20.71 12.09
N ILE A 130 9.27 -20.55 11.81
CA ILE A 130 10.34 -21.36 12.39
C ILE A 130 10.45 -21.18 13.91
N ILE A 131 10.31 -19.94 14.40
CA ILE A 131 10.27 -19.66 15.84
C ILE A 131 9.02 -20.29 16.48
N ALA A 132 7.84 -20.12 15.86
CA ALA A 132 6.60 -20.70 16.36
C ALA A 132 6.61 -22.25 16.35
N ALA A 133 7.32 -22.87 15.40
CA ALA A 133 7.43 -24.32 15.29
C ALA A 133 8.13 -24.99 16.48
N GLN A 134 8.86 -24.22 17.31
CA GLN A 134 9.47 -24.74 18.55
C GLN A 134 8.42 -25.08 19.62
N ASN A 135 7.17 -24.62 19.47
CA ASN A 135 6.08 -24.83 20.44
C ASN A 135 6.40 -24.40 21.88
N ASP A 136 7.32 -23.46 22.06
CA ASP A 136 7.65 -22.88 23.37
C ASP A 136 6.87 -21.57 23.58
N PRO A 137 5.95 -21.50 24.56
CA PRO A 137 5.16 -20.30 24.82
C PRO A 137 5.98 -19.10 25.33
N LEU A 138 7.21 -19.33 25.79
CA LEU A 138 8.15 -18.31 26.26
C LEU A 138 9.11 -17.84 25.15
N LEU A 139 8.98 -18.37 23.92
CA LEU A 139 9.77 -17.98 22.76
C LEU A 139 8.85 -17.44 21.65
N LYS A 140 8.94 -16.15 21.32
CA LYS A 140 8.02 -15.52 20.36
C LYS A 140 8.70 -14.51 19.44
N MET A 141 8.14 -14.35 18.25
CA MET A 141 8.39 -13.19 17.40
C MET A 141 7.31 -12.13 17.65
N LEU A 142 7.71 -10.88 17.87
CA LEU A 142 6.84 -9.75 18.19
C LEU A 142 7.11 -8.57 17.25
N PRO A 143 6.08 -8.00 16.60
CA PRO A 143 4.74 -8.55 16.40
C PRO A 143 4.78 -9.83 15.53
N ALA A 144 3.85 -10.75 15.75
CA ALA A 144 3.77 -11.99 14.98
C ALA A 144 3.29 -11.74 13.53
N ASN A 145 3.54 -12.71 12.62
CA ASN A 145 3.01 -12.73 11.25
C ASN A 145 3.39 -11.53 10.37
N ALA A 146 4.58 -10.95 10.57
CA ALA A 146 5.06 -9.79 9.80
C ALA A 146 4.12 -8.56 9.89
N CYS A 147 3.42 -8.41 11.02
CA CYS A 147 2.53 -7.28 11.28
C CYS A 147 3.28 -6.06 11.85
N PRO A 148 2.80 -4.83 11.62
CA PRO A 148 3.44 -3.61 12.13
C PRO A 148 3.38 -3.44 13.66
N GLY A 149 2.43 -4.10 14.35
CA GLY A 149 2.11 -3.85 15.76
C GLY A 149 1.04 -2.75 15.94
N PRO A 150 0.78 -2.27 17.17
CA PRO A 150 1.48 -2.58 18.42
C PRO A 150 1.13 -3.96 19.00
N SER A 151 2.13 -4.69 19.47
CA SER A 151 1.95 -5.85 20.35
C SER A 151 2.24 -5.45 21.80
N VAL A 152 1.35 -5.80 22.72
CA VAL A 152 1.48 -5.47 24.15
C VAL A 152 1.87 -6.72 24.93
N THR A 153 2.99 -6.63 25.66
CA THR A 153 3.46 -7.67 26.58
C THR A 153 3.47 -7.11 28.00
N ASN A 154 2.62 -7.67 28.86
CA ASN A 154 2.60 -7.30 30.28
C ASN A 154 3.83 -7.90 30.98
N ILE A 155 4.69 -7.06 31.53
CA ILE A 155 5.92 -7.48 32.22
C ILE A 155 5.66 -7.58 33.73
N SER A 156 4.91 -6.61 34.27
CA SER A 156 4.37 -6.62 35.64
C SER A 156 3.08 -5.79 35.69
N ASP A 157 2.46 -5.68 36.87
CA ASP A 157 1.25 -4.87 37.07
C ASP A 157 1.43 -3.39 36.68
N ASP A 158 2.66 -2.88 36.80
CA ASP A 158 3.02 -1.46 36.61
C ASP A 158 3.99 -1.23 35.43
N LEU A 159 4.36 -2.28 34.69
CA LEU A 159 5.32 -2.21 33.58
C LEU A 159 4.84 -3.01 32.37
N VAL A 160 4.82 -2.37 31.21
CA VAL A 160 4.40 -2.96 29.95
C VAL A 160 5.43 -2.69 28.86
N MET A 161 5.63 -3.68 27.99
CA MET A 161 6.41 -3.56 26.77
C MET A 161 5.48 -3.48 25.56
N LEU A 162 5.68 -2.46 24.73
CA LEU A 162 4.95 -2.22 23.50
C LEU A 162 5.89 -2.36 22.30
N SER A 163 5.75 -3.45 21.55
CA SER A 163 6.64 -3.81 20.43
C SER A 163 6.05 -3.40 19.08
N LEU A 164 6.90 -2.83 18.22
CA LEU A 164 6.54 -2.33 16.89
C LEU A 164 7.56 -2.82 15.85
N ASP A 165 7.06 -3.34 14.71
CA ASP A 165 7.91 -3.59 13.54
C ASP A 165 8.10 -2.28 12.78
N SER A 166 9.14 -1.54 13.15
CA SER A 166 9.53 -0.31 12.46
C SER A 166 9.97 -0.52 11.00
N GLN A 167 10.48 -1.70 10.63
CA GLN A 167 10.89 -1.95 9.25
C GLN A 167 9.70 -2.11 8.32
N TRP A 168 8.57 -2.61 8.83
CA TRP A 168 7.31 -2.62 8.10
C TRP A 168 6.98 -1.23 7.54
N TRP A 169 7.28 -0.14 8.26
CA TRP A 169 7.00 1.22 7.79
C TRP A 169 7.92 1.65 6.64
N LEU A 170 9.22 1.31 6.73
CA LEU A 170 10.25 1.73 5.77
C LEU A 170 10.28 0.88 4.50
N HIS A 171 9.79 -0.36 4.57
CA HIS A 171 9.78 -1.31 3.46
C HIS A 171 9.00 -0.79 2.24
N LYS A 172 9.54 -0.97 1.02
CA LYS A 172 8.98 -0.39 -0.21
C LYS A 172 8.11 -1.34 -1.03
N PHE A 173 8.30 -2.64 -0.86
CA PHE A 173 7.61 -3.67 -1.62
C PHE A 173 6.32 -4.11 -0.91
N VAL A 174 5.62 -5.08 -1.52
CA VAL A 174 4.32 -5.55 -1.06
C VAL A 174 4.43 -6.13 0.35
N LYS A 175 3.57 -5.67 1.27
CA LYS A 175 3.54 -6.05 2.69
C LYS A 175 2.33 -6.92 3.05
N ASN A 176 1.80 -7.65 2.07
CA ASN A 176 0.48 -8.28 2.14
C ASN A 176 0.48 -9.62 1.39
N SER A 177 0.07 -10.70 2.07
CA SER A 177 -0.07 -12.07 1.53
C SER A 177 -1.49 -12.46 1.12
N GLY A 178 -2.48 -11.57 1.26
CA GLY A 178 -3.88 -11.89 1.02
C GLY A 178 -4.53 -12.74 2.11
N ASP A 179 -3.83 -13.05 3.20
CA ASP A 179 -4.28 -13.94 4.29
C ASP A 179 -5.04 -13.24 5.44
N GLY A 180 -5.28 -11.93 5.35
CA GLY A 180 -6.26 -11.21 6.16
C GLY A 180 -5.88 -10.94 7.62
N ASN A 181 -4.67 -11.30 8.08
CA ASN A 181 -4.31 -11.12 9.49
C ASN A 181 -3.87 -9.69 9.84
N CYS A 182 -3.21 -8.99 8.90
CA CYS A 182 -2.81 -7.57 9.03
C CYS A 182 -2.96 -6.78 7.71
N ASN A 183 -3.79 -7.29 6.81
CA ASN A 183 -3.96 -6.74 5.47
C ASN A 183 -4.70 -5.40 5.52
N ASN A 184 -4.21 -4.44 4.73
CA ASN A 184 -4.77 -3.10 4.56
C ASN A 184 -4.71 -2.17 5.78
N LEU A 185 -3.87 -2.48 6.78
CA LEU A 185 -3.57 -1.49 7.83
C LEU A 185 -2.85 -0.30 7.19
N ASN A 186 -3.40 0.90 7.40
CA ASN A 186 -2.67 2.12 7.11
C ASN A 186 -2.06 2.72 8.37
N THR A 187 -1.26 3.76 8.18
CA THR A 187 -0.52 4.43 9.26
C THR A 187 -1.44 4.96 10.37
N LYS A 188 -2.69 5.34 10.03
CA LYS A 188 -3.68 5.83 10.99
C LYS A 188 -4.32 4.71 11.81
N ASP A 189 -4.54 3.54 11.22
CA ASP A 189 -5.03 2.37 11.97
C ASP A 189 -4.04 1.96 13.05
N ILE A 190 -2.74 1.99 12.72
CA ILE A 190 -1.67 1.71 13.67
C ILE A 190 -1.60 2.80 14.75
N GLU A 191 -1.74 4.09 14.38
CA GLU A 191 -1.81 5.19 15.35
C GLU A 191 -2.98 5.03 16.34
N ASN A 192 -4.16 4.64 15.84
CA ASN A 192 -5.33 4.41 16.68
C ASN A 192 -5.14 3.19 17.60
N ALA A 193 -4.60 2.10 17.07
CA ALA A 193 -4.27 0.92 17.87
C ALA A 193 -3.23 1.27 18.95
N LEU A 194 -2.25 2.11 18.63
CA LEU A 194 -1.26 2.61 19.58
C LEU A 194 -1.91 3.46 20.67
N ARG A 195 -2.81 4.38 20.30
CA ARG A 195 -3.55 5.22 21.26
C ARG A 195 -4.46 4.39 22.17
N GLU A 196 -5.14 3.38 21.64
CA GLU A 196 -5.95 2.44 22.43
C GLU A 196 -5.09 1.74 23.48
N LYS A 197 -3.99 1.11 23.05
CA LYS A 197 -3.10 0.38 23.96
C LYS A 197 -2.41 1.28 24.97
N LEU A 198 -2.18 2.55 24.62
CA LEU A 198 -1.69 3.57 25.53
C LEU A 198 -2.71 3.94 26.61
N VAL A 199 -3.98 4.16 26.24
CA VAL A 199 -5.06 4.43 27.20
C VAL A 199 -5.28 3.24 28.14
N ASP A 200 -5.26 2.01 27.61
CA ASP A 200 -5.39 0.77 28.40
C ASP A 200 -4.28 0.61 29.47
N ASN A 201 -3.17 1.35 29.37
CA ASN A 201 -1.99 1.23 30.24
C ASN A 201 -1.45 2.59 30.72
N MET A 202 -2.31 3.62 30.76
CA MET A 202 -1.92 5.00 31.07
C MET A 202 -1.34 5.20 32.48
N ASP A 203 -1.68 4.30 33.39
CA ASP A 203 -1.20 4.22 34.77
C ASP A 203 0.18 3.53 34.91
N LYS A 204 0.70 2.91 33.85
CA LYS A 204 1.92 2.08 33.88
C LYS A 204 3.14 2.78 33.27
N THR A 205 4.32 2.22 33.51
CA THR A 205 5.53 2.54 32.73
C THR A 205 5.51 1.76 31.41
N ILE A 206 5.83 2.44 30.31
CA ILE A 206 5.76 1.87 28.96
C ILE A 206 7.15 1.85 28.32
N LEU A 207 7.64 0.65 27.99
CA LEU A 207 8.82 0.42 27.17
C LEU A 207 8.38 0.26 25.70
N VAL A 208 8.66 1.26 24.87
CA VAL A 208 8.40 1.20 23.42
C VAL A 208 9.62 0.58 22.74
N VAL A 209 9.43 -0.59 22.12
CA VAL A 209 10.53 -1.38 21.57
C VAL A 209 10.43 -1.45 20.05
N THR A 210 11.47 -0.98 19.37
CA THR A 210 11.58 -0.92 17.90
C THR A 210 12.94 -1.44 17.44
N HIS A 211 13.10 -1.76 16.16
CA HIS A 211 14.44 -1.92 15.58
C HIS A 211 15.11 -0.55 15.35
N HIS A 212 14.36 0.38 14.75
CA HIS A 212 14.83 1.70 14.35
C HIS A 212 14.76 2.71 15.52
N PRO A 213 15.87 3.42 15.86
CA PRO A 213 15.88 4.48 16.87
C PRO A 213 15.20 5.77 16.37
N PHE A 214 14.60 6.58 17.25
CA PHE A 214 14.06 7.88 16.82
C PHE A 214 15.11 8.99 16.81
N GLU A 215 16.23 8.78 17.49
CA GLU A 215 17.42 9.63 17.46
C GLU A 215 18.67 8.75 17.54
N SER A 216 19.70 9.10 16.78
CA SER A 216 20.99 8.42 16.80
C SER A 216 22.10 9.42 16.50
N TYR A 217 23.24 9.26 17.15
CA TYR A 217 24.48 9.96 16.84
C TYR A 217 25.52 9.06 16.13
N GLY A 218 25.05 7.96 15.52
CA GLY A 218 25.85 7.03 14.73
C GLY A 218 25.74 7.26 13.21
N ASN A 219 26.18 6.27 12.43
CA ASN A 219 26.27 6.36 10.98
C ASN A 219 24.89 6.49 10.31
N PHE A 220 23.88 5.77 10.81
CA PHE A 220 22.51 5.88 10.31
C PHE A 220 21.87 7.21 10.74
N GLY A 221 22.37 7.83 11.82
CA GLY A 221 22.10 9.23 12.19
C GLY A 221 22.87 10.28 11.39
N GLY A 222 23.59 9.89 10.33
CA GLY A 222 24.32 10.81 9.45
C GLY A 222 25.64 11.33 10.02
N LYS A 223 26.24 10.64 11.00
CA LYS A 223 27.56 10.98 11.58
C LYS A 223 28.64 10.08 10.99
N TYR A 224 29.76 10.66 10.55
CA TYR A 224 30.86 9.93 9.90
C TYR A 224 32.20 10.36 10.47
N SER A 225 33.17 9.44 10.48
CA SER A 225 34.52 9.69 10.98
C SER A 225 35.38 10.43 9.96
N TRP A 226 36.45 11.08 10.40
CA TRP A 226 37.44 11.69 9.48
C TRP A 226 38.02 10.66 8.49
N LYS A 227 38.11 9.39 8.90
CA LYS A 227 38.57 8.28 8.05
C LYS A 227 37.60 8.04 6.88
N ASP A 228 36.29 8.23 7.07
CA ASP A 228 35.30 8.10 5.99
C ASP A 228 35.45 9.21 4.94
N HIS A 229 35.89 10.40 5.36
CA HIS A 229 36.12 11.54 4.47
C HIS A 229 37.42 11.44 3.66
N VAL A 230 38.46 10.82 4.22
CA VAL A 230 39.79 10.72 3.61
C VAL A 230 40.01 9.37 2.93
N PHE A 231 39.48 8.28 3.48
CA PHE A 231 39.67 6.90 3.01
C PHE A 231 38.34 6.17 2.76
N PRO A 232 37.50 6.66 1.84
CA PRO A 232 36.12 6.17 1.64
C PRO A 232 36.09 4.69 1.23
N LEU A 233 37.13 4.19 0.55
CA LEU A 233 37.22 2.80 0.09
C LEU A 233 37.38 1.80 1.24
N THR A 234 37.76 2.27 2.45
CA THR A 234 37.80 1.42 3.64
C THR A 234 36.40 0.94 4.06
N ALA A 235 35.33 1.63 3.62
CA ALA A 235 33.96 1.19 3.80
C ALA A 235 33.62 -0.06 2.94
N LEU A 236 34.24 -0.18 1.75
CA LEU A 236 34.10 -1.34 0.86
C LEU A 236 34.97 -2.52 1.33
N HIS A 237 36.22 -2.26 1.70
CA HIS A 237 37.11 -3.27 2.26
C HIS A 237 38.07 -2.65 3.30
N PRO A 238 38.19 -3.21 4.52
CA PRO A 238 38.92 -2.57 5.63
C PRO A 238 40.37 -2.17 5.34
N ASN A 239 41.00 -2.86 4.38
CA ASN A 239 42.41 -2.68 4.02
C ASN A 239 42.66 -1.69 2.87
N LEU A 240 41.62 -1.11 2.25
CA LEU A 240 41.77 -0.16 1.12
C LEU A 240 41.99 1.28 1.61
N TYR A 241 43.16 1.54 2.20
CA TYR A 241 43.59 2.87 2.64
C TYR A 241 44.15 3.71 1.48
N LEU A 242 43.30 4.09 0.54
CA LEU A 242 43.64 5.05 -0.52
C LEU A 242 43.12 6.45 -0.13
N PRO A 243 44.00 7.44 0.12
CA PRO A 243 43.57 8.78 0.47
C PRO A 243 42.94 9.47 -0.74
N LEU A 244 41.66 9.79 -0.63
CA LEU A 244 40.87 10.51 -1.63
C LEU A 244 40.24 11.75 -0.96
N PRO A 245 41.01 12.75 -0.51
CA PRO A 245 40.43 13.96 0.07
C PRO A 245 39.53 14.69 -0.95
N GLY A 246 38.44 15.30 -0.48
CA GLY A 246 37.40 15.88 -1.35
C GLY A 246 36.48 14.82 -1.96
N VAL A 247 37.01 13.90 -2.77
CA VAL A 247 36.24 12.80 -3.40
C VAL A 247 35.66 11.84 -2.37
N GLY A 248 36.40 11.52 -1.32
CA GLY A 248 35.95 10.67 -0.23
C GLY A 248 34.88 11.30 0.63
N SER A 249 34.85 12.64 0.71
CA SER A 249 33.73 13.35 1.33
C SER A 249 32.44 13.22 0.50
N LEU A 250 32.50 12.84 -0.78
CA LEU A 250 31.30 12.53 -1.56
C LEU A 250 30.55 11.35 -0.96
N TYR A 251 31.18 10.40 -0.28
CA TYR A 251 30.48 9.28 0.35
C TYR A 251 29.61 9.73 1.55
N PRO A 252 30.16 10.36 2.62
CA PRO A 252 29.35 10.96 3.68
C PRO A 252 28.35 12.01 3.18
N LEU A 253 28.77 12.87 2.23
CA LEU A 253 27.89 13.90 1.66
C LEU A 253 26.75 13.32 0.83
N SER A 254 27.01 12.30 0.01
CA SER A 254 25.95 11.61 -0.77
C SER A 254 24.99 10.89 0.15
N LYS A 255 25.46 10.28 1.24
CA LYS A 255 24.59 9.67 2.25
C LYS A 255 23.70 10.68 2.97
N LYS A 256 24.23 11.86 3.27
CA LYS A 256 23.45 12.96 3.86
C LYS A 256 22.53 13.65 2.84
N ALA A 257 22.95 13.76 1.59
CA ALA A 257 22.18 14.34 0.51
C ALA A 257 21.08 13.39 0.00
N PHE A 258 21.36 12.09 -0.04
CA PHE A 258 20.49 11.03 -0.56
C PHE A 258 20.43 9.90 0.47
N PRO A 259 19.80 10.15 1.65
CA PRO A 259 19.64 9.11 2.66
C PRO A 259 18.84 7.96 2.07
N ASN A 260 19.29 6.73 2.29
CA ASN A 260 18.47 5.57 1.97
C ASN A 260 17.33 5.46 3.00
N ARG A 261 16.37 4.56 2.78
CA ARG A 261 15.18 4.46 3.66
C ARG A 261 15.48 4.14 5.13
N GLU A 262 16.66 3.62 5.41
CA GLU A 262 17.15 3.15 6.70
C GLU A 262 17.93 4.24 7.45
N ASP A 263 18.39 5.28 6.74
CA ASP A 263 19.07 6.43 7.33
C ASP A 263 18.02 7.35 7.98
N LEU A 264 18.28 7.85 9.19
CA LEU A 264 17.33 8.59 10.04
C LEU A 264 16.76 9.83 9.32
N ASP A 265 17.57 10.51 8.51
CA ASP A 265 17.19 11.71 7.76
C ASP A 265 16.22 11.42 6.59
N HIS A 266 15.91 10.15 6.32
CA HIS A 266 14.98 9.78 5.26
C HIS A 266 13.53 10.14 5.61
N PRO A 267 12.74 10.73 4.70
CA PRO A 267 11.43 11.27 5.05
C PRO A 267 10.38 10.27 5.50
N TRP A 268 10.40 9.03 4.99
CA TRP A 268 9.51 7.97 5.49
C TRP A 268 9.83 7.58 6.93
N TYR A 269 11.10 7.68 7.31
CA TYR A 269 11.55 7.45 8.68
C TYR A 269 11.12 8.60 9.59
N GLN A 270 11.36 9.85 9.16
CA GLN A 270 10.90 11.04 9.89
C GLN A 270 9.38 11.04 10.10
N GLU A 271 8.62 10.61 9.09
CA GLU A 271 7.18 10.49 9.20
C GLU A 271 6.74 9.41 10.20
N MET A 272 7.36 8.22 10.16
CA MET A 272 7.15 7.18 11.17
C MET A 272 7.46 7.70 12.58
N LYS A 273 8.61 8.35 12.78
CA LYS A 273 9.01 8.96 14.06
C LYS A 273 7.95 9.95 14.54
N ARG A 274 7.53 10.88 13.69
CA ARG A 274 6.55 11.92 14.01
C ARG A 274 5.22 11.30 14.43
N MET A 275 4.73 10.34 13.66
CA MET A 275 3.45 9.67 13.88
C MET A 275 3.44 8.89 15.19
N ILE A 276 4.45 8.05 15.44
CA ILE A 276 4.53 7.24 16.65
C ILE A 276 4.73 8.13 17.88
N SER A 277 5.68 9.07 17.83
CA SER A 277 6.01 9.91 18.99
C SER A 277 4.83 10.78 19.41
N LYS A 278 4.04 11.30 18.46
CA LYS A 278 2.87 12.15 18.76
C LYS A 278 1.83 11.44 19.62
N VAL A 279 1.70 10.12 19.52
CA VAL A 279 0.72 9.35 20.30
C VAL A 279 1.03 9.41 21.81
N PHE A 280 2.31 9.46 22.17
CA PHE A 280 2.78 9.48 23.56
C PHE A 280 2.84 10.87 24.19
N ARG A 281 2.34 11.91 23.49
CA ARG A 281 2.29 13.27 24.04
C ARG A 281 1.46 13.30 25.33
N GLY A 282 2.04 13.85 26.40
CA GLY A 282 1.38 13.98 27.71
C GLY A 282 1.61 12.78 28.65
N PHE A 283 2.36 11.76 28.24
CA PHE A 283 2.63 10.58 29.06
C PHE A 283 4.07 10.62 29.62
N PRO A 284 4.26 10.78 30.94
CA PRO A 284 5.58 11.04 31.53
C PRO A 284 6.46 9.79 31.75
N ASN A 285 5.90 8.59 31.56
CA ASN A 285 6.53 7.30 31.87
C ASN A 285 6.78 6.42 30.63
N VAL A 286 7.22 7.04 29.53
CA VAL A 286 7.51 6.34 28.26
C VAL A 286 9.01 6.38 27.96
N ILE A 287 9.60 5.22 27.64
CA ILE A 287 11.02 5.06 27.28
C ILE A 287 11.10 4.23 26.00
N GLN A 288 11.94 4.62 25.05
CA GLN A 288 12.19 3.83 23.85
C GLN A 288 13.48 3.02 23.98
N VAL A 289 13.43 1.78 23.51
CA VAL A 289 14.60 0.90 23.37
C VAL A 289 14.68 0.38 21.94
N SER A 290 15.84 0.52 21.31
CA SER A 290 16.04 0.23 19.88
C SER A 290 17.44 -0.28 19.55
N SER A 291 17.66 -0.59 18.27
CA SER A 291 18.89 -1.14 17.70
C SER A 291 19.30 -0.34 16.46
N HIS A 292 19.61 -1.02 15.34
CA HIS A 292 20.03 -0.47 14.05
C HIS A 292 21.51 -0.04 14.01
N GLU A 293 21.96 0.77 14.96
CA GLU A 293 23.38 1.10 15.12
C GLU A 293 24.16 -0.09 15.72
N ASN A 294 25.46 -0.21 15.39
CA ASN A 294 26.33 -1.28 15.91
C ASN A 294 27.09 -0.85 17.18
N GLY A 295 26.43 -0.10 18.06
CA GLY A 295 27.03 0.44 19.28
C GLY A 295 25.99 0.73 20.36
N LEU A 296 26.43 1.36 21.44
CA LEU A 296 25.61 1.64 22.63
C LEU A 296 25.34 3.15 22.74
N GLN A 297 24.09 3.55 22.99
CA GLN A 297 23.73 4.96 23.21
C GLN A 297 22.63 5.12 24.27
N HIS A 298 22.72 6.20 25.05
CA HIS A 298 21.63 6.76 25.85
C HIS A 298 21.42 8.22 25.47
N ILE A 299 20.24 8.54 24.96
CA ILE A 299 19.86 9.88 24.52
C ILE A 299 18.71 10.36 25.41
N ASN A 300 18.85 11.56 25.97
CA ASN A 300 17.81 12.18 26.81
C ASN A 300 17.46 13.58 26.29
N HIS A 301 16.31 13.70 25.67
CA HIS A 301 15.79 14.92 25.05
C HIS A 301 14.46 15.32 25.72
N PRO A 302 14.46 16.22 26.73
CA PRO A 302 13.29 16.51 27.57
C PRO A 302 12.07 17.09 26.83
N GLU A 303 12.28 17.77 25.71
CA GLU A 303 11.21 18.42 24.93
C GLU A 303 10.50 17.46 23.97
N ASN A 304 11.05 16.27 23.75
CA ASN A 304 10.42 15.23 22.92
C ASN A 304 9.30 14.51 23.66
N TYR A 305 8.32 13.98 22.91
CA TYR A 305 7.24 13.16 23.47
C TYR A 305 7.75 11.86 24.12
N ILE A 306 8.91 11.35 23.68
CA ILE A 306 9.64 10.26 24.31
C ILE A 306 11.00 10.82 24.72
N SER A 307 11.19 11.03 26.01
CA SER A 307 12.37 11.76 26.50
C SER A 307 13.62 10.89 26.57
N HIS A 308 13.50 9.60 26.91
CA HIS A 308 14.63 8.67 27.00
C HIS A 308 14.62 7.67 25.83
N GLN A 309 15.75 7.58 25.14
CA GLN A 309 15.98 6.60 24.08
C GLN A 309 17.28 5.83 24.33
N ILE A 310 17.21 4.53 24.15
CA ILE A 310 18.31 3.59 24.38
C ILE A 310 18.59 2.85 23.07
N VAL A 311 19.85 2.78 22.67
CA VAL A 311 20.30 2.06 21.48
C VAL A 311 21.34 1.01 21.87
N THR A 312 21.19 -0.21 21.35
CA THR A 312 22.14 -1.31 21.57
C THR A 312 22.34 -2.13 20.30
N GLY A 313 23.58 -2.59 20.05
CA GLY A 313 23.88 -3.42 18.89
C GLY A 313 25.24 -4.10 18.94
N ILE A 314 25.33 -5.29 18.33
CA ILE A 314 26.57 -6.09 18.24
C ILE A 314 27.26 -5.91 16.87
N GLY A 315 26.55 -6.16 15.76
CA GLY A 315 26.95 -5.74 14.41
C GLY A 315 28.23 -6.36 13.81
N GLN A 316 28.44 -6.19 12.50
CA GLN A 316 29.60 -6.72 11.75
C GLN A 316 30.77 -5.73 11.60
N LYS A 317 30.49 -4.44 11.76
CA LYS A 317 31.46 -3.35 11.60
C LYS A 317 31.38 -2.44 12.83
N PRO A 318 32.51 -2.00 13.41
CA PRO A 318 32.52 -1.01 14.48
C PRO A 318 31.71 0.21 14.08
N ALA A 319 30.79 0.65 14.94
CA ALA A 319 30.04 1.88 14.70
C ALA A 319 30.93 3.10 14.95
N TYR A 320 30.84 4.13 14.12
CA TYR A 320 31.30 5.45 14.53
C TYR A 320 30.13 6.15 15.22
N VAL A 321 30.35 6.65 16.43
CA VAL A 321 29.34 7.38 17.22
C VAL A 321 29.98 8.64 17.78
N THR A 322 29.23 9.74 17.77
CA THR A 322 29.68 11.05 18.27
C THR A 322 28.88 11.48 19.49
N ASN A 323 29.45 12.32 20.34
CA ASN A 323 28.69 13.02 21.37
C ASN A 323 27.92 14.17 20.71
N GLY A 324 26.59 14.20 20.89
CA GLY A 324 25.75 15.35 20.54
C GLY A 324 25.02 15.92 21.74
N ASP A 325 24.24 17.00 21.53
CA ASP A 325 23.68 17.84 22.60
C ASP A 325 22.82 17.08 23.63
N TYR A 326 22.12 16.03 23.20
CA TYR A 326 21.25 15.21 24.04
C TYR A 326 21.86 13.83 24.39
N SER A 327 23.08 13.54 23.92
CA SER A 327 23.78 12.30 24.25
C SER A 327 24.22 12.32 25.71
N LYS A 328 23.77 11.33 26.49
CA LYS A 328 24.24 11.09 27.86
C LYS A 328 25.30 10.01 27.93
N PHE A 329 25.29 9.09 26.96
CA PHE A 329 26.31 8.08 26.77
C PHE A 329 26.32 7.64 25.30
N SER A 330 27.51 7.41 24.75
CA SER A 330 27.69 6.77 23.45
C SER A 330 28.99 6.00 23.41
N SER A 331 28.94 4.79 22.86
CA SER A 331 30.11 3.94 22.63
C SER A 331 30.02 3.27 21.26
N SER A 332 31.15 3.27 20.54
CA SER A 332 31.36 2.51 19.31
C SER A 332 31.52 1.01 19.54
N THR A 333 31.72 0.59 20.80
CA THR A 333 31.92 -0.80 21.16
C THR A 333 30.59 -1.57 21.16
N PRO A 334 30.54 -2.75 20.52
CA PRO A 334 29.43 -3.71 20.62
C PRO A 334 29.05 -4.06 22.05
N GLY A 335 27.75 -4.30 22.30
CA GLY A 335 27.28 -4.64 23.64
C GLY A 335 25.79 -4.91 23.76
N ASN A 336 25.35 -5.10 25.01
CA ASN A 336 23.96 -5.29 25.41
C ASN A 336 23.56 -4.33 26.55
N VAL A 337 22.25 -4.17 26.75
CA VAL A 337 21.69 -3.34 27.82
C VAL A 337 20.76 -4.16 28.71
N VAL A 338 20.92 -4.03 30.03
CA VAL A 338 20.06 -4.67 31.04
C VAL A 338 19.21 -3.60 31.71
N ALA A 339 17.91 -3.84 31.80
CA ALA A 339 16.93 -3.00 32.48
C ALA A 339 16.30 -3.75 33.65
N ASP A 340 16.64 -3.35 34.87
CA ASP A 340 16.09 -3.89 36.11
C ASP A 340 14.87 -3.06 36.54
N TRP A 341 13.69 -3.69 36.54
CA TRP A 341 12.46 -3.13 37.11
C TRP A 341 12.44 -3.38 38.61
N MET A 342 12.44 -2.31 39.38
CA MET A 342 12.59 -2.34 40.84
C MET A 342 11.24 -2.31 41.55
N THR A 343 11.22 -2.78 42.80
CA THR A 343 10.03 -2.78 43.67
C THR A 343 9.50 -1.37 44.01
N ASP A 344 10.31 -0.32 43.88
CA ASP A 344 9.92 1.10 44.05
C ASP A 344 9.36 1.73 42.76
N LYS A 345 9.00 0.91 41.76
CA LYS A 345 8.55 1.32 40.42
C LYS A 345 9.57 2.14 39.62
N SER A 346 10.87 2.00 39.90
CA SER A 346 11.92 2.59 39.07
C SER A 346 12.53 1.59 38.09
N LEU A 347 13.06 2.09 36.97
CA LEU A 347 13.86 1.32 36.01
C LEU A 347 15.34 1.68 36.16
N GLN A 348 16.20 0.70 36.37
CA GLN A 348 17.65 0.86 36.35
C GLN A 348 18.23 0.22 35.09
N PHE A 349 18.86 1.04 34.23
CA PHE A 349 19.52 0.57 33.01
C PHE A 349 21.03 0.46 33.24
N LYS A 350 21.63 -0.63 32.75
CA LYS A 350 23.07 -0.92 32.77
C LYS A 350 23.53 -1.34 31.38
N PHE A 351 24.63 -0.76 30.91
CA PHE A 351 25.19 -0.97 29.58
C PHE A 351 26.47 -1.78 29.71
N TYR A 352 26.55 -2.89 28.97
CA TYR A 352 27.71 -3.79 28.98
C TYR A 352 28.35 -3.78 27.60
N ALA A 353 29.66 -3.59 27.53
CA ALA A 353 30.40 -3.51 26.28
C ALA A 353 31.51 -4.58 26.22
N PHE A 354 31.74 -5.14 25.03
CA PHE A 354 32.78 -6.12 24.76
C PHE A 354 34.10 -5.42 24.37
N ASN A 355 35.03 -5.29 25.32
CA ASN A 355 36.33 -4.65 25.14
C ASN A 355 37.46 -5.64 25.46
N ASN A 356 38.48 -5.74 24.61
CA ASN A 356 39.68 -6.57 24.84
C ASN A 356 39.37 -8.02 25.27
N ASP A 357 38.44 -8.69 24.58
CA ASP A 357 37.98 -10.05 24.86
C ASP A 357 37.23 -10.24 26.21
N GLU A 358 36.86 -9.16 26.89
CA GLU A 358 36.09 -9.17 28.15
C GLU A 358 34.82 -8.30 28.06
N ILE A 359 33.83 -8.60 28.91
CA ILE A 359 32.58 -7.82 29.01
C ILE A 359 32.55 -7.11 30.36
N SER A 360 32.29 -5.80 30.32
CA SER A 360 32.23 -4.97 31.51
C SER A 360 31.11 -3.94 31.44
N GLU A 361 30.56 -3.55 32.60
CA GLU A 361 29.60 -2.45 32.70
C GLU A 361 30.32 -1.13 32.40
N VAL A 362 29.84 -0.40 31.38
CA VAL A 362 30.43 0.87 30.92
C VAL A 362 29.60 2.09 31.26
N TYR A 363 28.30 1.92 31.58
CA TYR A 363 27.40 3.02 31.90
C TYR A 363 26.12 2.51 32.60
N HIS A 364 25.52 3.32 33.47
CA HIS A 364 24.21 3.04 34.05
C HIS A 364 23.42 4.32 34.34
N PHE A 365 22.08 4.21 34.40
CA PHE A 365 21.21 5.29 34.88
C PHE A 365 19.90 4.75 35.47
N LYS A 366 19.23 5.56 36.30
CA LYS A 366 17.94 5.24 36.94
C LYS A 366 16.84 6.19 36.46
N LYS A 367 15.69 5.67 36.04
CA LYS A 367 14.47 6.42 35.72
C LYS A 367 13.38 6.13 36.76
N SER A 368 12.98 7.16 37.50
CA SER A 368 11.86 7.08 38.43
C SER A 368 10.51 7.25 37.73
N TYR A 369 9.49 6.58 38.26
CA TYR A 369 8.08 6.77 37.88
C TYR A 369 7.59 8.16 38.29
N LYS A 370 6.78 8.79 37.44
CA LYS A 370 6.08 10.05 37.71
C LYS A 370 4.57 9.77 37.80
N THR A 371 3.91 10.21 38.88
CA THR A 371 2.47 10.01 39.07
C THR A 371 1.66 10.68 37.97
N PHE A 372 0.63 9.98 37.49
CA PHE A 372 -0.31 10.49 36.50
C PHE A 372 -1.50 11.16 37.22
N GLU A 373 -1.84 12.41 36.88
CA GLU A 373 -3.02 13.09 37.42
C GLU A 373 -4.29 12.61 36.68
N GLU A 374 -5.31 12.18 37.44
CA GLU A 374 -6.58 11.67 36.90
C GLU A 374 -7.37 12.81 36.24
N TRP A 375 -7.94 12.57 35.06
CA TRP A 375 -8.67 13.60 34.31
C TRP A 375 -10.02 13.86 34.98
N GLU A 376 -10.32 15.11 35.36
CA GLU A 376 -11.61 15.47 35.95
C GLU A 376 -12.76 15.13 34.98
N SER A 377 -13.72 14.30 35.41
CA SER A 377 -14.90 13.98 34.60
C SER A 377 -15.88 15.18 34.58
N PRO A 378 -16.41 15.57 33.41
CA PRO A 378 -17.37 16.67 33.31
C PRO A 378 -18.68 16.39 34.06
N VAL A 379 -19.28 17.44 34.63
CA VAL A 379 -20.52 17.38 35.43
C VAL A 379 -21.68 16.75 34.66
N TYR A 380 -22.21 15.66 35.19
CA TYR A 380 -23.32 14.88 34.62
C TYR A 380 -24.69 15.58 34.81
N LYS A 381 -25.47 15.72 33.72
CA LYS A 381 -26.89 16.13 33.77
C LYS A 381 -27.76 15.11 33.00
N PRO A 382 -28.58 14.30 33.69
CA PRO A 382 -29.44 13.30 33.03
C PRO A 382 -30.56 13.96 32.22
N ILE A 383 -31.01 13.30 31.14
CA ILE A 383 -32.18 13.68 30.34
C ILE A 383 -33.32 12.71 30.66
N ASN A 384 -34.30 13.15 31.45
CA ASN A 384 -35.42 12.29 31.91
C ASN A 384 -36.59 12.23 30.91
N LYS A 385 -36.33 12.04 29.60
CA LYS A 385 -37.36 11.93 28.56
C LYS A 385 -37.08 10.74 27.65
N ASP A 386 -38.12 10.02 27.26
CA ASP A 386 -37.98 8.84 26.38
C ASP A 386 -37.61 9.19 24.93
N SER A 387 -37.89 10.44 24.51
CA SER A 387 -37.59 10.92 23.15
C SER A 387 -37.31 12.42 23.12
N ILE A 388 -36.64 12.86 22.05
CA ILE A 388 -36.32 14.25 21.75
C ILE A 388 -36.61 14.53 20.27
N ILE A 389 -37.00 15.77 19.96
CA ILE A 389 -37.10 16.25 18.58
C ILE A 389 -35.77 16.92 18.25
N THR A 390 -35.08 16.43 17.23
CA THR A 390 -33.81 16.98 16.77
C THR A 390 -33.60 16.72 15.28
N SER A 391 -32.74 17.51 14.67
CA SER A 391 -32.18 17.25 13.33
C SER A 391 -30.78 16.67 13.48
N ILE A 392 -30.31 15.89 12.50
CA ILE A 392 -28.94 15.36 12.53
C ILE A 392 -27.95 16.44 12.05
N GLN A 393 -28.22 17.04 10.89
CA GLN A 393 -27.36 18.09 10.34
C GLN A 393 -28.16 19.15 9.56
N PRO A 394 -28.79 20.13 10.26
CA PRO A 394 -29.62 21.16 9.63
C PRO A 394 -28.84 22.07 8.69
N LYS A 395 -27.52 22.18 8.82
CA LYS A 395 -26.69 23.05 7.98
C LYS A 395 -26.58 22.58 6.53
N TYR A 396 -26.92 21.33 6.22
CA TYR A 396 -26.84 20.84 4.84
C TYR A 396 -27.77 21.61 3.89
N VAL A 397 -28.96 22.05 4.35
CA VAL A 397 -29.89 22.79 3.47
C VAL A 397 -29.46 24.22 3.16
N GLU A 398 -28.48 24.77 3.89
CA GLU A 398 -27.99 26.14 3.68
C GLU A 398 -27.17 26.31 2.37
N LYS A 399 -26.86 25.21 1.65
CA LYS A 399 -26.08 25.25 0.41
C LYS A 399 -26.90 25.78 -0.78
N GLY A 400 -26.34 26.75 -1.52
CA GLY A 400 -26.99 27.39 -2.68
C GLY A 400 -27.08 26.53 -3.94
N LYS A 401 -27.91 26.96 -4.92
CA LYS A 401 -28.25 26.20 -6.14
C LYS A 401 -27.03 25.76 -6.97
N LEU A 402 -26.00 26.59 -7.10
CA LEU A 402 -24.78 26.24 -7.84
C LEU A 402 -24.03 25.08 -7.17
N TRP A 403 -23.92 25.10 -5.84
CA TRP A 403 -23.28 24.01 -5.08
C TRP A 403 -24.04 22.70 -5.28
N ARG A 404 -25.37 22.74 -5.17
CA ARG A 404 -26.24 21.56 -5.38
C ARG A 404 -26.14 21.02 -6.81
N ALA A 405 -25.95 21.88 -7.83
CA ALA A 405 -25.71 21.43 -9.20
C ALA A 405 -24.34 20.71 -9.37
N LEU A 406 -23.31 21.17 -8.64
CA LEU A 406 -21.96 20.59 -8.71
C LEU A 406 -21.83 19.29 -7.89
N VAL A 407 -22.34 19.26 -6.66
CA VAL A 407 -22.19 18.14 -5.70
C VAL A 407 -23.40 17.21 -5.66
N GLY A 408 -24.53 17.61 -6.26
CA GLY A 408 -25.78 16.86 -6.31
C GLY A 408 -26.78 17.32 -5.28
N GLU A 409 -28.09 17.07 -5.47
CA GLU A 409 -29.18 17.44 -4.53
C GLU A 409 -29.22 16.57 -3.27
N ASN A 410 -28.83 15.30 -3.41
CA ASN A 410 -28.65 14.33 -2.33
C ASN A 410 -29.88 14.22 -1.38
N TYR A 411 -29.69 13.84 -0.11
CA TYR A 411 -30.77 13.72 0.89
C TYR A 411 -30.75 14.86 1.91
N ARG A 412 -30.30 16.06 1.53
CA ARG A 412 -30.04 17.16 2.49
C ARG A 412 -31.26 17.53 3.33
N ASP A 413 -32.44 17.51 2.72
CA ASP A 413 -33.69 17.81 3.41
C ASP A 413 -33.97 16.76 4.52
N ALA A 414 -33.73 15.47 4.26
CA ALA A 414 -33.87 14.42 5.27
C ALA A 414 -32.86 14.51 6.43
N TRP A 415 -31.68 15.10 6.21
CA TRP A 415 -30.71 15.36 7.28
C TRP A 415 -31.09 16.56 8.15
N ALA A 416 -31.81 17.53 7.57
CA ALA A 416 -32.21 18.76 8.22
C ALA A 416 -33.59 18.68 8.89
N GLU A 417 -34.46 17.77 8.45
CA GLU A 417 -35.80 17.60 8.99
C GLU A 417 -35.77 17.28 10.50
N PRO A 418 -36.46 18.07 11.35
CA PRO A 418 -36.60 17.76 12.76
C PRO A 418 -37.47 16.52 12.95
N VAL A 419 -36.87 15.43 13.43
CA VAL A 419 -37.56 14.16 13.65
C VAL A 419 -37.60 13.80 15.13
N LYS A 420 -38.59 12.99 15.52
CA LYS A 420 -38.70 12.49 16.90
C LYS A 420 -37.86 11.22 17.06
N LEU A 421 -36.79 11.28 17.85
CA LEU A 421 -35.86 10.18 18.11
C LEU A 421 -35.90 9.71 19.57
N PRO A 422 -35.70 8.40 19.84
CA PRO A 422 -35.53 7.91 21.20
C PRO A 422 -34.26 8.44 21.85
N VAL A 423 -34.28 8.63 23.18
CA VAL A 423 -33.09 8.97 23.96
C VAL A 423 -32.33 7.69 24.32
N LEU A 424 -31.03 7.66 24.02
CA LEU A 424 -30.12 6.55 24.29
C LEU A 424 -29.28 6.87 25.52
N GLN A 425 -29.62 6.24 26.65
CA GLN A 425 -28.85 6.32 27.89
C GLN A 425 -28.21 4.97 28.17
N ILE A 426 -26.91 4.84 27.94
CA ILE A 426 -26.25 3.53 27.89
C ILE A 426 -26.28 2.78 29.23
N SER A 427 -26.33 3.50 30.35
CA SER A 427 -26.47 2.92 31.71
C SER A 427 -27.86 2.32 31.97
N GLU A 428 -28.87 2.64 31.16
CA GLU A 428 -30.23 2.12 31.28
C GLU A 428 -30.57 1.10 30.18
N LEU A 429 -29.93 1.21 29.01
CA LEU A 429 -30.10 0.26 27.91
C LEU A 429 -29.66 -1.15 28.32
N ASN A 430 -30.47 -2.15 27.97
CA ASN A 430 -30.17 -3.58 28.09
C ASN A 430 -29.61 -4.01 29.46
N GLY A 431 -30.06 -3.38 30.55
CA GLY A 431 -29.65 -3.71 31.92
C GLY A 431 -28.33 -3.06 32.38
N GLY A 432 -27.85 -2.03 31.66
CA GLY A 432 -26.67 -1.24 32.01
C GLY A 432 -25.43 -1.63 31.19
N LEU A 433 -25.21 -0.91 30.09
CA LEU A 433 -24.07 -1.09 29.21
C LEU A 433 -22.83 -0.36 29.73
N LYS A 434 -21.67 -0.99 29.56
CA LYS A 434 -20.36 -0.39 29.82
C LYS A 434 -19.55 -0.25 28.56
N VAL A 435 -18.75 0.81 28.47
CA VAL A 435 -17.81 0.99 27.37
C VAL A 435 -16.70 -0.05 27.47
N ARG A 436 -16.54 -0.85 26.41
CA ARG A 436 -15.49 -1.86 26.30
C ARG A 436 -14.29 -1.35 25.50
N LYS A 437 -14.55 -0.68 24.38
CA LYS A 437 -13.52 -0.29 23.40
C LYS A 437 -14.05 0.80 22.48
N VAL A 438 -13.19 1.72 22.07
CA VAL A 438 -13.48 2.63 20.93
C VAL A 438 -13.26 1.88 19.62
N GLY A 439 -14.23 2.00 18.72
CA GLY A 439 -14.14 1.55 17.34
C GLY A 439 -14.41 2.71 16.37
N GLY A 440 -14.83 2.37 15.16
CA GLY A 440 -15.07 3.33 14.10
C GLY A 440 -13.83 3.44 13.21
N GLY A 441 -13.98 2.99 11.96
CA GLY A 441 -12.91 3.00 10.96
C GLY A 441 -12.60 4.42 10.46
N HIS A 442 -12.40 4.55 9.15
CA HIS A 442 -12.03 5.83 8.52
C HIS A 442 -13.15 6.87 8.44
N GLN A 443 -14.39 6.59 8.87
CA GLN A 443 -15.53 7.49 8.59
C GLN A 443 -16.38 7.86 9.81
N THR A 444 -16.48 7.02 10.84
CA THR A 444 -17.44 7.18 11.95
C THR A 444 -16.75 7.10 13.31
N LYS A 445 -17.34 7.77 14.32
CA LYS A 445 -17.01 7.53 15.73
C LYS A 445 -17.84 6.33 16.19
N SER A 446 -17.25 5.34 16.84
CA SER A 446 -18.03 4.23 17.41
C SER A 446 -17.53 3.78 18.77
N LEU A 447 -18.44 3.31 19.63
CA LEU A 447 -18.13 2.60 20.86
C LEU A 447 -18.63 1.17 20.76
N ARG A 448 -17.80 0.22 21.20
CA ARG A 448 -18.25 -1.12 21.57
C ARG A 448 -18.66 -1.10 23.01
N LEU A 449 -19.93 -1.42 23.23
CA LEU A 449 -20.55 -1.53 24.54
C LEU A 449 -20.74 -2.99 24.90
N LYS A 450 -20.82 -3.30 26.18
CA LYS A 450 -21.07 -4.65 26.69
C LYS A 450 -22.08 -4.61 27.84
N ASP A 451 -23.07 -5.49 27.83
CA ASP A 451 -24.00 -5.66 28.96
C ASP A 451 -23.44 -6.59 30.05
N SER A 452 -24.21 -6.77 31.12
CA SER A 452 -23.84 -7.58 32.29
C SER A 452 -23.65 -9.07 31.99
N ILE A 453 -24.37 -9.61 31.00
CA ILE A 453 -24.28 -11.02 30.57
C ILE A 453 -23.28 -11.24 29.41
N GLY A 454 -22.73 -10.15 28.87
CA GLY A 454 -21.64 -10.13 27.91
C GLY A 454 -22.03 -10.02 26.44
N VAL A 455 -23.29 -9.75 26.12
CA VAL A 455 -23.70 -9.31 24.79
C VAL A 455 -23.07 -7.94 24.52
N GLN A 456 -22.75 -7.70 23.25
CA GLN A 456 -22.00 -6.53 22.80
C GLN A 456 -22.85 -5.72 21.84
N TYR A 457 -22.77 -4.42 21.97
CA TYR A 457 -23.53 -3.49 21.15
C TYR A 457 -22.55 -2.50 20.53
N VAL A 458 -22.97 -1.89 19.43
CA VAL A 458 -22.26 -0.79 18.80
C VAL A 458 -23.11 0.45 18.94
N LEU A 459 -22.49 1.52 19.41
CA LEU A 459 -23.04 2.88 19.36
C LEU A 459 -22.19 3.68 18.37
N ARG A 460 -22.75 4.08 17.23
CA ARG A 460 -22.02 4.70 16.11
C ARG A 460 -22.67 6.01 15.71
N SER A 461 -21.87 7.07 15.50
CA SER A 461 -22.39 8.35 14.99
C SER A 461 -23.04 8.15 13.61
N VAL A 462 -24.24 8.70 13.40
CA VAL A 462 -24.87 8.72 12.07
C VAL A 462 -24.14 9.72 11.18
N GLU A 463 -23.80 10.89 11.73
CA GLU A 463 -22.91 11.84 11.07
C GLU A 463 -21.49 11.25 10.96
N LYS A 464 -20.94 11.33 9.75
CA LYS A 464 -19.60 10.83 9.42
C LYS A 464 -18.60 11.98 9.45
N THR A 465 -17.39 11.71 9.95
CA THR A 465 -16.32 12.70 10.02
C THR A 465 -15.37 12.56 8.81
N PRO A 466 -15.22 13.58 7.96
CA PRO A 466 -14.44 13.50 6.72
C PRO A 466 -12.93 13.42 6.96
N ASP A 467 -12.47 13.81 8.16
CA ASP A 467 -11.05 14.05 8.49
C ASP A 467 -10.16 12.81 8.37
N ARG A 468 -10.75 11.62 8.26
CA ARG A 468 -10.07 10.32 8.17
C ARG A 468 -10.15 9.66 6.79
N VAL A 469 -10.99 10.17 5.87
CA VAL A 469 -11.17 9.62 4.52
C VAL A 469 -10.32 10.34 3.49
N ILE A 470 -10.11 11.64 3.68
CA ILE A 470 -9.37 12.47 2.73
C ILE A 470 -7.88 12.21 2.94
N PRO A 471 -7.15 11.67 1.94
CA PRO A 471 -5.70 11.53 2.07
C PRO A 471 -5.07 12.91 2.31
N GLU A 472 -4.00 12.98 3.09
CA GLU A 472 -3.42 14.26 3.55
C GLU A 472 -3.14 15.25 2.41
N ARG A 473 -2.75 14.74 1.24
CA ARG A 473 -2.50 15.51 0.01
C ARG A 473 -3.74 16.21 -0.55
N PHE A 474 -4.94 15.69 -0.31
CA PHE A 474 -6.21 16.26 -0.75
C PHE A 474 -6.93 17.04 0.36
N TYR A 475 -6.42 17.01 1.60
CA TYR A 475 -7.10 17.60 2.77
C TYR A 475 -7.15 19.13 2.69
N SER A 476 -8.32 19.74 2.66
CA SER A 476 -8.49 21.19 2.52
C SER A 476 -9.85 21.57 3.15
N PRO A 477 -10.07 22.77 3.76
CA PRO A 477 -11.40 23.19 4.19
C PRO A 477 -12.51 22.94 3.16
N PHE A 478 -12.28 23.22 1.87
CA PHE A 478 -13.25 22.89 0.83
C PHE A 478 -13.39 21.40 0.59
N THR A 479 -12.30 20.63 0.51
CA THR A 479 -12.40 19.17 0.30
C THR A 479 -13.11 18.53 1.49
N ARG A 480 -12.85 19.04 2.69
CA ARG A 480 -13.52 18.67 3.92
C ARG A 480 -15.00 19.01 3.83
N ASP A 481 -15.37 20.20 3.34
CA ASP A 481 -16.76 20.61 3.13
C ASP A 481 -17.44 19.78 2.02
N VAL A 482 -16.75 19.48 0.92
CA VAL A 482 -17.26 18.62 -0.16
C VAL A 482 -17.44 17.19 0.30
N VAL A 483 -16.50 16.62 1.06
CA VAL A 483 -16.62 15.25 1.57
C VAL A 483 -17.59 15.18 2.74
N SER A 484 -17.65 16.21 3.59
CA SER A 484 -18.68 16.35 4.61
C SER A 484 -20.07 16.44 3.97
N ASP A 485 -20.22 17.26 2.93
CA ASP A 485 -21.46 17.38 2.17
C ASP A 485 -21.74 16.14 1.31
N PHE A 486 -20.72 15.39 0.88
CA PHE A 486 -20.89 14.10 0.22
C PHE A 486 -21.60 13.10 1.13
N TYR A 487 -21.45 13.19 2.46
CA TYR A 487 -22.25 12.36 3.37
C TYR A 487 -23.74 12.67 3.33
N SER A 488 -24.17 13.85 2.84
CA SER A 488 -25.58 14.08 2.54
C SER A 488 -26.13 13.16 1.45
N SER A 489 -25.26 12.54 0.65
CA SER A 489 -25.63 11.54 -0.36
C SER A 489 -26.02 10.20 0.27
N GLN A 490 -25.68 9.98 1.55
CA GLN A 490 -26.17 8.85 2.33
C GLN A 490 -27.55 9.17 2.91
N HIS A 491 -28.51 8.26 2.77
CA HIS A 491 -29.79 8.44 3.43
C HIS A 491 -29.60 8.25 4.96
N PRO A 492 -29.93 9.24 5.81
CA PRO A 492 -29.53 9.23 7.23
C PRO A 492 -30.18 8.09 8.04
N TYR A 493 -31.35 7.61 7.60
CA TYR A 493 -32.13 6.59 8.29
C TYR A 493 -32.20 5.24 7.55
N SER A 494 -31.40 5.02 6.49
CA SER A 494 -31.54 3.82 5.65
C SER A 494 -31.32 2.50 6.38
N ALA A 495 -30.50 2.50 7.45
CA ALA A 495 -30.31 1.32 8.28
C ALA A 495 -31.62 0.78 8.88
N LEU A 496 -32.61 1.66 9.14
CA LEU A 496 -33.92 1.27 9.66
C LEU A 496 -34.80 0.56 8.62
N ALA A 497 -34.55 0.78 7.33
CA ALA A 497 -35.29 0.14 6.23
C ALA A 497 -34.79 -1.28 5.91
N VAL A 498 -33.63 -1.67 6.44
CA VAL A 498 -33.01 -2.98 6.17
C VAL A 498 -33.78 -4.16 6.77
N PRO A 499 -34.20 -4.15 8.06
CA PRO A 499 -34.73 -5.34 8.72
C PRO A 499 -35.93 -5.97 7.99
N PRO A 500 -36.96 -5.23 7.54
CA PRO A 500 -38.09 -5.86 6.84
C PRO A 500 -37.70 -6.60 5.56
N ILE A 501 -36.75 -6.06 4.79
CA ILE A 501 -36.27 -6.67 3.55
C ILE A 501 -35.41 -7.90 3.87
N ALA A 502 -34.52 -7.80 4.86
CA ALA A 502 -33.65 -8.89 5.26
C ALA A 502 -34.43 -10.08 5.85
N GLU A 503 -35.42 -9.81 6.70
CA GLU A 503 -36.34 -10.81 7.26
C GLU A 503 -37.12 -11.51 6.13
N ALA A 504 -37.70 -10.76 5.20
CA ALA A 504 -38.42 -11.34 4.06
C ALA A 504 -37.54 -12.20 3.15
N ALA A 505 -36.23 -11.92 3.10
CA ALA A 505 -35.25 -12.69 2.33
C ALA A 505 -34.59 -13.83 3.12
N ASP A 506 -34.98 -14.05 4.39
CA ASP A 506 -34.36 -15.04 5.30
C ASP A 506 -32.83 -14.82 5.46
N VAL A 507 -32.45 -13.56 5.69
CA VAL A 507 -31.07 -13.13 5.88
C VAL A 507 -30.88 -12.61 7.31
N PRO A 508 -29.94 -13.15 8.11
CA PRO A 508 -29.64 -12.64 9.43
C PRO A 508 -29.36 -11.13 9.42
N HIS A 509 -30.01 -10.41 10.32
CA HIS A 509 -29.86 -8.96 10.42
C HIS A 509 -29.94 -8.50 11.88
N THR A 510 -29.43 -7.30 12.13
CA THR A 510 -29.59 -6.60 13.41
C THR A 510 -30.90 -5.82 13.41
N ASN A 511 -31.31 -5.32 14.58
CA ASN A 511 -32.44 -4.41 14.73
C ASN A 511 -31.89 -3.04 15.16
N PRO A 512 -31.44 -2.21 14.21
CA PRO A 512 -30.85 -0.92 14.53
C PRO A 512 -31.90 0.05 15.06
N VAL A 513 -31.48 0.88 16.01
CA VAL A 513 -32.22 2.03 16.52
C VAL A 513 -31.38 3.27 16.28
N ILE A 514 -31.94 4.33 15.70
CA ILE A 514 -31.27 5.62 15.61
C ILE A 514 -31.85 6.53 16.69
N GLY A 515 -31.00 7.05 17.58
CA GLY A 515 -31.43 7.81 18.75
C GLY A 515 -30.42 8.86 19.19
N TYR A 516 -30.85 9.76 20.07
CA TYR A 516 -30.04 10.83 20.63
C TYR A 516 -29.33 10.37 21.90
N VAL A 517 -28.00 10.46 21.95
CA VAL A 517 -27.21 9.99 23.09
C VAL A 517 -27.28 10.99 24.24
N ALA A 518 -27.85 10.58 25.37
CA ALA A 518 -27.81 11.38 26.59
C ALA A 518 -26.39 11.38 27.21
N PRO A 519 -25.99 12.44 27.94
CA PRO A 519 -24.88 12.33 28.87
C PRO A 519 -25.06 11.09 29.76
N ASP A 520 -23.97 10.40 30.10
CA ASP A 520 -23.97 9.15 30.88
C ASP A 520 -22.62 8.94 31.57
N LYS A 521 -22.63 8.64 32.88
CA LYS A 521 -21.42 8.34 33.65
C LYS A 521 -20.62 7.17 33.06
N GLU A 522 -21.28 6.18 32.46
CA GLU A 522 -20.62 5.01 31.89
C GLU A 522 -19.90 5.34 30.57
N LEU A 523 -20.10 6.53 29.99
CA LEU A 523 -19.32 7.02 28.85
C LEU A 523 -17.92 7.48 29.28
N GLY A 524 -17.72 7.90 30.54
CA GLY A 524 -16.43 8.39 31.05
C GLY A 524 -15.81 9.45 30.14
N ILE A 525 -14.54 9.26 29.76
CA ILE A 525 -13.80 10.16 28.86
C ILE A 525 -14.42 10.30 27.46
N TYR A 526 -15.31 9.37 27.05
CA TYR A 526 -15.95 9.40 25.75
C TYR A 526 -17.20 10.29 25.72
N GLN A 527 -17.63 10.84 26.86
CA GLN A 527 -18.81 11.69 26.94
C GLN A 527 -18.70 12.89 25.99
N GLU A 528 -17.54 13.54 25.90
CA GLU A 528 -17.31 14.67 24.99
C GLU A 528 -17.47 14.32 23.51
N LEU A 529 -17.33 13.04 23.15
CA LEU A 529 -17.39 12.59 21.76
C LEU A 529 -18.78 12.13 21.33
N PHE A 530 -19.64 11.74 22.27
CA PHE A 530 -20.90 11.03 21.99
C PHE A 530 -22.13 11.70 22.59
N ALA A 531 -22.02 12.33 23.76
CA ALA A 531 -23.18 12.95 24.39
C ALA A 531 -23.68 14.12 23.54
N GLY A 532 -24.98 14.11 23.24
CA GLY A 532 -25.63 15.09 22.39
C GLY A 532 -25.60 14.79 20.89
N GLU A 533 -24.99 13.68 20.46
CA GLU A 533 -24.99 13.25 19.05
C GLU A 533 -26.15 12.28 18.75
N VAL A 534 -26.55 12.21 17.48
CA VAL A 534 -27.49 11.19 16.97
C VAL A 534 -26.70 9.98 16.49
N ASN A 535 -26.97 8.84 17.12
CA ASN A 535 -26.23 7.62 16.90
C ASN A 535 -27.13 6.45 16.54
N LEU A 536 -26.60 5.58 15.71
CA LEU A 536 -27.11 4.23 15.51
C LEU A 536 -26.64 3.34 16.65
N PHE A 537 -27.60 2.68 17.28
CA PHE A 537 -27.42 1.65 18.31
C PHE A 537 -27.92 0.31 17.79
N GLU A 538 -27.06 -0.69 17.76
CA GLU A 538 -27.41 -2.04 17.32
C GLU A 538 -26.58 -3.11 18.05
N GLN A 539 -27.05 -4.35 18.01
CA GLN A 539 -26.23 -5.48 18.43
C GLN A 539 -24.99 -5.57 17.52
N TRP A 540 -23.81 -5.80 18.10
CA TRP A 540 -22.58 -5.91 17.31
C TRP A 540 -22.61 -7.08 16.31
N GLU A 541 -23.23 -8.19 16.72
CA GLU A 541 -23.42 -9.40 15.93
C GLU A 541 -24.85 -9.88 16.16
N PRO A 542 -25.65 -10.11 15.10
CA PRO A 542 -27.05 -10.52 15.22
C PRO A 542 -27.19 -11.99 15.63
N LEU A 543 -26.20 -12.82 15.28
CA LEU A 543 -26.08 -14.21 15.75
C LEU A 543 -24.75 -14.38 16.49
N ARG A 544 -24.68 -15.31 17.44
CA ARG A 544 -23.48 -15.58 18.25
C ARG A 544 -23.39 -17.04 18.67
N PRO A 545 -22.17 -17.57 18.90
CA PRO A 545 -20.88 -16.94 18.60
C PRO A 545 -20.61 -16.88 17.09
N THR A 546 -19.72 -15.98 16.64
CA THR A 546 -19.29 -15.92 15.23
C THR A 546 -17.78 -15.79 15.09
N ASP A 547 -17.25 -16.39 14.04
CA ASP A 547 -15.89 -16.13 13.57
C ASP A 547 -15.86 -14.87 12.69
N ASN A 548 -14.74 -14.16 12.72
CA ASN A 548 -14.47 -13.08 11.77
C ASN A 548 -14.13 -13.67 10.39
N TYR A 549 -14.11 -12.82 9.37
CA TYR A 549 -13.75 -13.20 8.01
C TYR A 549 -12.51 -14.09 7.92
N THR A 550 -11.39 -13.65 8.50
CA THR A 550 -10.11 -14.35 8.40
C THR A 550 -10.16 -15.76 9.03
N LYS A 551 -10.73 -15.89 10.24
CA LYS A 551 -10.88 -17.18 10.92
C LYS A 551 -11.87 -18.10 10.22
N GLY A 552 -12.99 -17.55 9.72
CA GLY A 552 -13.98 -18.31 8.98
C GLY A 552 -13.39 -18.90 7.70
N LEU A 553 -12.70 -18.06 6.91
CA LEU A 553 -12.05 -18.48 5.68
C LEU A 553 -10.90 -19.47 5.93
N ASP A 554 -10.07 -19.24 6.94
CA ASP A 554 -9.00 -20.18 7.32
C ASP A 554 -9.56 -21.57 7.64
N LYS A 555 -10.64 -21.64 8.44
CA LYS A 555 -11.30 -22.92 8.76
C LYS A 555 -11.93 -23.57 7.52
N LEU A 556 -12.57 -22.81 6.62
CA LEU A 556 -13.12 -23.33 5.36
C LEU A 556 -12.02 -23.89 4.45
N VAL A 557 -10.84 -23.27 4.42
CA VAL A 557 -9.69 -23.74 3.64
C VAL A 557 -8.96 -24.89 4.33
N HIS A 558 -9.04 -25.00 5.66
CA HIS A 558 -8.32 -26.02 6.41
C HIS A 558 -8.86 -27.44 6.21
N ASP A 559 -10.19 -27.61 6.23
CA ASP A 559 -10.82 -28.93 6.23
C ASP A 559 -12.09 -28.93 5.37
N ASN A 560 -12.23 -29.95 4.52
CA ASN A 560 -13.39 -30.15 3.66
C ASN A 560 -14.63 -30.72 4.37
N ASP A 561 -14.52 -30.98 5.68
CA ASP A 561 -15.68 -31.12 6.56
C ASP A 561 -16.35 -29.79 6.91
N ASN A 562 -15.67 -28.67 6.68
CA ASN A 562 -16.23 -27.36 6.89
C ASN A 562 -16.90 -26.85 5.62
N THR A 563 -18.07 -26.25 5.76
CA THR A 563 -18.81 -25.64 4.66
C THR A 563 -19.48 -24.35 5.13
N PHE A 564 -20.10 -23.66 4.19
CA PHE A 564 -21.00 -22.57 4.48
C PHE A 564 -22.26 -22.68 3.62
N ASP A 565 -23.31 -22.01 4.09
CA ASP A 565 -24.58 -21.87 3.41
C ASP A 565 -24.46 -20.88 2.25
N ALA A 566 -24.20 -21.42 1.06
CA ALA A 566 -24.01 -20.61 -0.15
C ALA A 566 -25.31 -19.93 -0.60
N ASP A 567 -26.46 -20.54 -0.33
CA ASP A 567 -27.78 -20.00 -0.68
C ASP A 567 -28.06 -18.76 0.17
N ASN A 568 -27.84 -18.83 1.49
CA ASN A 568 -27.93 -17.69 2.39
C ASN A 568 -26.94 -16.57 2.01
N PHE A 569 -25.70 -16.92 1.61
CA PHE A 569 -24.75 -15.91 1.14
C PHE A 569 -25.22 -15.19 -0.12
N LEU A 570 -25.80 -15.92 -1.09
CA LEU A 570 -26.40 -15.32 -2.28
C LEU A 570 -27.59 -14.41 -1.90
N LYS A 571 -28.50 -14.89 -1.03
CA LYS A 571 -29.63 -14.08 -0.52
C LYS A 571 -29.16 -12.78 0.13
N ALA A 572 -28.11 -12.82 0.96
CA ALA A 572 -27.53 -11.62 1.57
C ALA A 572 -27.03 -10.60 0.53
N ARG A 573 -26.35 -11.07 -0.53
CA ARG A 573 -25.89 -10.21 -1.63
C ARG A 573 -27.06 -9.61 -2.42
N LEU A 574 -28.16 -10.36 -2.57
CA LEU A 574 -29.38 -9.87 -3.22
C LEU A 574 -30.06 -8.76 -2.40
N VAL A 575 -30.13 -8.90 -1.08
CA VAL A 575 -30.60 -7.84 -0.18
C VAL A 575 -29.75 -6.58 -0.36
N ASP A 576 -28.43 -6.73 -0.37
CA ASP A 576 -27.50 -5.61 -0.52
C ASP A 576 -27.65 -4.91 -1.89
N LEU A 577 -27.95 -5.68 -2.95
CA LEU A 577 -28.30 -5.14 -4.26
C LEU A 577 -29.62 -4.39 -4.25
N ILE A 578 -30.67 -4.90 -3.62
CA ILE A 578 -31.97 -4.22 -3.53
C ILE A 578 -31.80 -2.86 -2.84
N ILE A 579 -31.13 -2.82 -1.68
CA ILE A 579 -30.91 -1.58 -0.92
C ILE A 579 -29.77 -0.70 -1.46
N GLY A 580 -29.00 -1.20 -2.44
CA GLY A 580 -27.87 -0.47 -3.04
C GLY A 580 -26.68 -0.23 -2.11
N ASP A 581 -26.38 -1.20 -1.26
CA ASP A 581 -25.18 -1.18 -0.43
C ASP A 581 -23.96 -1.66 -1.23
N TRP A 582 -23.13 -0.72 -1.70
CA TRP A 582 -21.96 -0.98 -2.53
C TRP A 582 -20.67 -1.18 -1.72
N ASP A 583 -20.67 -0.90 -0.41
CA ASP A 583 -19.46 -0.87 0.41
C ASP A 583 -19.21 -2.18 1.18
N ARG A 584 -19.56 -3.32 0.57
CA ARG A 584 -19.55 -4.64 1.23
C ARG A 584 -18.18 -5.29 1.37
N HIS A 585 -17.32 -4.73 2.22
CA HIS A 585 -15.97 -5.26 2.47
C HIS A 585 -15.94 -6.41 3.50
N TYR A 586 -14.83 -7.16 3.52
CA TYR A 586 -14.67 -8.42 4.28
C TYR A 586 -15.03 -8.33 5.77
N ASP A 587 -14.73 -7.21 6.44
CA ASP A 587 -15.02 -7.05 7.88
C ASP A 587 -16.52 -7.01 8.18
N GLN A 588 -17.36 -6.68 7.20
CA GLN A 588 -18.82 -6.64 7.34
C GLN A 588 -19.47 -8.02 7.26
N TRP A 589 -18.68 -9.09 7.13
CA TRP A 589 -19.16 -10.47 7.09
C TRP A 589 -18.69 -11.26 8.32
N ARG A 590 -19.61 -12.00 8.94
CA ARG A 590 -19.36 -12.90 10.08
C ARG A 590 -19.78 -14.32 9.74
N PHE A 591 -19.15 -15.29 10.40
CA PHE A 591 -19.36 -16.71 10.14
C PHE A 591 -19.96 -17.34 11.40
N HIS A 592 -21.27 -17.60 11.39
CA HIS A 592 -21.98 -18.22 12.51
C HIS A 592 -22.06 -19.73 12.31
N ASP A 593 -21.50 -20.51 13.22
CA ASP A 593 -21.48 -21.96 13.12
C ASP A 593 -22.77 -22.58 13.66
N ARG A 594 -23.56 -23.20 12.79
CA ARG A 594 -24.84 -23.86 13.13
C ARG A 594 -24.66 -25.28 13.65
N SER A 595 -23.49 -25.90 13.45
CA SER A 595 -23.31 -27.33 13.77
C SER A 595 -23.22 -27.59 15.27
N GLY A 596 -22.72 -26.61 16.05
CA GLY A 596 -22.36 -26.79 17.45
C GLY A 596 -21.19 -27.76 17.70
N ASP A 597 -20.59 -28.31 16.64
CA ASP A 597 -19.47 -29.25 16.71
C ASP A 597 -18.12 -28.51 16.68
N LYS A 598 -17.14 -28.96 17.47
CA LYS A 598 -15.78 -28.43 17.41
C LYS A 598 -15.01 -28.86 16.16
N LYS A 599 -15.39 -29.98 15.51
CA LYS A 599 -14.66 -30.58 14.38
C LYS A 599 -15.23 -30.23 13.01
N HIS A 600 -16.55 -30.07 12.90
CA HIS A 600 -17.24 -29.82 11.63
C HIS A 600 -17.95 -28.48 11.72
N LYS A 601 -17.67 -27.56 10.80
CA LYS A 601 -18.25 -26.22 10.78
C LYS A 601 -19.25 -26.11 9.65
N ASP A 602 -20.47 -25.70 9.99
CA ASP A 602 -21.49 -25.34 9.00
C ASP A 602 -21.85 -23.87 9.20
N TYR A 603 -21.21 -23.01 8.40
CA TYR A 603 -21.34 -21.57 8.57
C TYR A 603 -22.56 -21.00 7.87
N LEU A 604 -23.39 -20.32 8.64
CA LEU A 604 -24.30 -19.30 8.12
C LEU A 604 -23.53 -17.98 7.99
N ILE A 605 -23.63 -17.33 6.82
CA ILE A 605 -22.92 -16.09 6.56
C ILE A 605 -23.77 -14.92 7.04
N VAL A 606 -23.25 -14.18 8.01
CA VAL A 606 -23.98 -13.15 8.73
C VAL A 606 -23.47 -11.78 8.31
N PRO A 607 -24.21 -11.05 7.46
CA PRO A 607 -23.88 -9.66 7.14
C PRO A 607 -24.13 -8.77 8.36
N ARG A 608 -23.27 -7.76 8.56
CA ARG A 608 -23.44 -6.69 9.53
C ARG A 608 -23.15 -5.35 8.88
N ASP A 609 -23.42 -4.25 9.59
CA ASP A 609 -22.96 -2.91 9.22
C ASP A 609 -23.43 -2.45 7.82
N ARG A 610 -24.73 -2.11 7.68
CA ARG A 610 -25.35 -1.63 6.43
C ARG A 610 -25.51 -0.11 6.43
N ASP A 611 -24.49 0.60 6.88
CA ASP A 611 -24.48 2.05 7.04
C ASP A 611 -24.30 2.84 5.72
N MET A 612 -24.05 2.13 4.61
CA MET A 612 -23.90 2.68 3.25
C MET A 612 -25.08 2.35 2.31
N ALA A 613 -26.16 1.75 2.84
CA ALA A 613 -27.35 1.43 2.07
C ALA A 613 -28.07 2.69 1.55
N MET A 614 -28.59 2.67 0.34
CA MET A 614 -29.30 3.79 -0.30
C MET A 614 -28.46 5.05 -0.55
N ASN A 615 -27.13 4.95 -0.63
CA ASN A 615 -26.27 6.08 -0.98
C ASN A 615 -26.49 6.55 -2.43
N VAL A 616 -26.83 7.82 -2.67
CA VAL A 616 -26.98 8.37 -4.03
C VAL A 616 -25.70 9.02 -4.53
N THR A 617 -25.62 9.21 -5.85
CA THR A 617 -24.51 9.94 -6.46
C THR A 617 -25.02 10.86 -7.56
N HIS A 618 -25.07 12.15 -7.25
CA HIS A 618 -25.56 13.21 -8.13
C HIS A 618 -24.50 14.30 -8.31
N GLY A 619 -24.72 15.21 -9.27
CA GLY A 619 -23.89 16.40 -9.44
C GLY A 619 -22.70 16.22 -10.39
N LEU A 620 -22.36 17.30 -11.11
CA LEU A 620 -21.33 17.30 -12.15
C LEU A 620 -19.96 16.86 -11.61
N LEU A 621 -19.51 17.41 -10.48
CA LEU A 621 -18.19 17.13 -9.92
C LEU A 621 -18.07 15.69 -9.43
N VAL A 622 -19.13 15.14 -8.82
CA VAL A 622 -19.13 13.75 -8.34
C VAL A 622 -19.19 12.80 -9.53
N SER A 623 -20.00 13.11 -10.57
CA SER A 623 -20.06 12.32 -11.79
C SER A 623 -18.73 12.27 -12.54
N PHE A 624 -18.02 13.40 -12.67
CA PHE A 624 -16.68 13.43 -13.28
C PHE A 624 -15.61 12.84 -12.34
N GLY A 625 -15.62 13.19 -11.05
CA GLY A 625 -14.63 12.76 -10.06
C GLY A 625 -14.55 11.25 -9.85
N LYS A 626 -15.64 10.51 -10.12
CA LYS A 626 -15.64 9.03 -10.15
C LYS A 626 -14.67 8.44 -11.17
N TYR A 627 -14.49 9.10 -12.31
CA TYR A 627 -13.61 8.62 -13.39
C TYR A 627 -12.14 9.00 -13.16
N PHE A 628 -11.87 10.11 -12.45
CA PHE A 628 -10.51 10.63 -12.25
C PHE A 628 -9.92 10.31 -10.86
N PHE A 629 -10.72 10.19 -9.80
CA PHE A 629 -10.22 10.21 -8.42
C PHE A 629 -10.77 9.12 -7.48
N LEU A 630 -12.02 8.67 -7.63
CA LEU A 630 -12.69 7.82 -6.59
C LEU A 630 -12.69 6.31 -6.86
N LYS A 631 -11.88 5.83 -7.82
CA LYS A 631 -12.02 4.51 -8.47
C LYS A 631 -13.41 4.31 -9.10
N PRO A 632 -13.52 3.61 -10.24
CA PRO A 632 -14.79 3.46 -10.96
C PRO A 632 -15.87 2.63 -10.22
N HIS A 633 -15.73 2.32 -8.93
CA HIS A 633 -16.58 1.37 -8.18
C HIS A 633 -17.63 2.02 -7.25
N VAL A 634 -17.70 3.37 -7.16
CA VAL A 634 -18.70 4.07 -6.34
C VAL A 634 -19.97 4.32 -7.15
N TYR A 635 -20.98 3.46 -6.98
CA TYR A 635 -22.26 3.56 -7.69
C TYR A 635 -23.37 4.02 -6.74
N GLY A 636 -24.19 4.95 -7.22
CA GLY A 636 -25.31 5.47 -6.44
C GLY A 636 -26.57 4.62 -6.59
N PHE A 637 -27.35 4.60 -5.54
CA PHE A 637 -28.71 4.11 -5.45
C PHE A 637 -29.63 4.88 -6.41
N LYS A 638 -30.30 4.12 -7.26
CA LYS A 638 -31.32 4.55 -8.22
C LYS A 638 -32.07 3.31 -8.71
N GLY A 639 -33.26 3.46 -9.27
CA GLY A 639 -34.06 2.32 -9.75
C GLY A 639 -33.34 1.42 -10.75
N ASN A 640 -32.51 1.96 -11.65
CA ASN A 640 -31.84 1.17 -12.70
C ASN A 640 -30.59 0.42 -12.19
N LEU A 641 -30.69 -0.91 -12.08
CA LEU A 641 -29.57 -1.83 -11.81
C LEU A 641 -28.73 -2.17 -13.05
N LYS A 642 -29.29 -1.98 -14.25
CA LYS A 642 -28.67 -2.42 -15.51
C LYS A 642 -27.38 -1.63 -15.80
N GLY A 643 -26.35 -2.35 -16.26
CA GLY A 643 -25.04 -1.80 -16.62
C GLY A 643 -24.08 -1.56 -15.44
N GLN A 644 -24.50 -1.79 -14.19
CA GLN A 644 -23.69 -1.50 -13.00
C GLN A 644 -23.51 -2.71 -12.06
N ILE A 645 -24.24 -3.80 -12.29
CA ILE A 645 -24.32 -4.95 -11.39
C ILE A 645 -22.97 -5.56 -11.00
N ASN A 646 -22.06 -5.72 -11.98
CA ASN A 646 -20.75 -6.35 -11.70
C ASN A 646 -20.01 -5.62 -10.58
N GLN A 647 -20.09 -4.30 -10.59
CA GLN A 647 -19.29 -3.47 -9.70
C GLN A 647 -19.86 -3.38 -8.29
N TYR A 648 -21.19 -3.44 -8.13
CA TYR A 648 -21.83 -3.51 -6.81
C TYR A 648 -21.35 -4.72 -6.00
N LEU A 649 -21.08 -5.83 -6.69
CA LEU A 649 -20.70 -7.08 -6.07
C LEU A 649 -19.18 -7.27 -5.93
N TYR A 650 -18.36 -6.33 -6.42
CA TYR A 650 -16.89 -6.40 -6.42
C TYR A 650 -16.31 -6.73 -5.04
N LYS A 651 -16.75 -6.04 -3.98
CA LYS A 651 -16.19 -6.20 -2.62
C LYS A 651 -16.62 -7.50 -1.91
N SER A 652 -17.59 -8.23 -2.47
CA SER A 652 -18.20 -9.44 -1.90
C SER A 652 -17.82 -10.74 -2.64
N ASP A 653 -16.77 -10.72 -3.46
CA ASP A 653 -16.38 -11.85 -4.30
C ASP A 653 -15.48 -12.89 -3.61
N PHE A 654 -15.14 -12.68 -2.33
CA PHE A 654 -14.13 -13.44 -1.59
C PHE A 654 -14.44 -14.94 -1.36
N LEU A 655 -15.71 -15.35 -1.38
CA LEU A 655 -16.13 -16.76 -1.32
C LEU A 655 -16.41 -17.37 -2.70
N ASN A 656 -16.26 -16.60 -3.79
CA ASN A 656 -16.59 -17.08 -5.13
C ASN A 656 -15.80 -18.33 -5.54
N ALA A 657 -14.59 -18.52 -5.02
CA ALA A 657 -13.76 -19.67 -5.35
C ALA A 657 -14.08 -20.93 -4.55
N HIS A 658 -14.84 -20.84 -3.45
CA HIS A 658 -15.14 -21.99 -2.61
C HIS A 658 -16.04 -23.01 -3.35
N PRO A 659 -15.90 -24.33 -3.12
CA PRO A 659 -16.69 -25.34 -3.81
C PRO A 659 -18.20 -25.16 -3.62
N SER A 660 -18.66 -24.86 -2.41
CA SER A 660 -20.08 -24.60 -2.11
C SER A 660 -20.66 -23.41 -2.89
N ASN A 661 -19.84 -22.45 -3.31
CA ASN A 661 -20.28 -21.30 -4.11
C ASN A 661 -20.36 -21.60 -5.62
N GLN A 662 -19.96 -22.79 -6.06
CA GLN A 662 -20.03 -23.22 -7.47
C GLN A 662 -21.46 -23.69 -7.83
N MET A 663 -22.44 -22.81 -7.68
CA MET A 663 -23.84 -23.09 -8.00
C MET A 663 -24.06 -23.25 -9.50
N ASN A 664 -24.93 -24.19 -9.89
CA ASN A 664 -25.43 -24.26 -11.26
C ASN A 664 -26.38 -23.07 -11.54
N TYR A 665 -26.59 -22.76 -12.82
CA TYR A 665 -27.36 -21.58 -13.21
C TYR A 665 -28.83 -21.64 -12.76
N GLU A 666 -29.48 -22.81 -12.87
CA GLU A 666 -30.89 -22.96 -12.50
C GLU A 666 -31.12 -22.77 -11.00
N HIS A 667 -30.27 -23.33 -10.14
CA HIS A 667 -30.33 -23.15 -8.69
C HIS A 667 -30.07 -21.70 -8.30
N TYR A 668 -29.03 -21.10 -8.87
CA TYR A 668 -28.74 -19.68 -8.69
C TYR A 668 -29.93 -18.80 -9.08
N LYS A 669 -30.54 -19.05 -10.24
CA LYS A 669 -31.72 -18.34 -10.72
C LYS A 669 -32.93 -18.53 -9.81
N ASN A 670 -33.17 -19.75 -9.33
CA ASN A 670 -34.27 -20.03 -8.42
C ASN A 670 -34.16 -19.23 -7.11
N ILE A 671 -32.97 -19.15 -6.51
CA ILE A 671 -32.74 -18.33 -5.31
C ILE A 671 -32.99 -16.84 -5.60
N VAL A 672 -32.54 -16.35 -6.75
CA VAL A 672 -32.78 -14.96 -7.16
C VAL A 672 -34.28 -14.67 -7.28
N GLU A 673 -35.02 -15.56 -7.94
CA GLU A 673 -36.47 -15.44 -8.07
C GLU A 673 -37.20 -15.59 -6.73
N GLU A 674 -36.70 -16.42 -5.81
CA GLU A 674 -37.24 -16.59 -4.47
C GLU A 674 -37.18 -15.26 -3.69
N VAL A 675 -36.01 -14.63 -3.62
CA VAL A 675 -35.84 -13.33 -2.97
C VAL A 675 -36.65 -12.24 -3.67
N GLN A 676 -36.65 -12.23 -5.01
CA GLN A 676 -37.44 -11.28 -5.78
C GLN A 676 -38.94 -11.37 -5.44
N LYS A 677 -39.47 -12.58 -5.24
CA LYS A 677 -40.88 -12.82 -4.89
C LYS A 677 -41.18 -12.55 -3.42
N SER A 678 -40.24 -12.82 -2.51
CA SER A 678 -40.46 -12.64 -1.06
C SER A 678 -40.48 -11.16 -0.64
N VAL A 679 -39.75 -10.29 -1.34
CA VAL A 679 -39.72 -8.85 -1.11
C VAL A 679 -40.93 -8.17 -1.77
N THR A 680 -42.13 -8.42 -1.26
CA THR A 680 -43.38 -7.86 -1.81
C THR A 680 -43.46 -6.33 -1.68
N ASP A 681 -44.41 -5.69 -2.39
CA ASP A 681 -44.68 -4.25 -2.23
C ASP A 681 -45.01 -3.89 -0.77
N SER A 682 -45.65 -4.79 -0.01
CA SER A 682 -45.92 -4.58 1.43
C SER A 682 -44.64 -4.58 2.28
N VAL A 683 -43.65 -5.43 1.95
CA VAL A 683 -42.34 -5.45 2.60
C VAL A 683 -41.57 -4.18 2.32
N LEU A 684 -41.57 -3.71 1.06
CA LEU A 684 -40.93 -2.44 0.69
C LEU A 684 -41.61 -1.24 1.37
N THR A 685 -42.94 -1.28 1.50
CA THR A 685 -43.70 -0.26 2.25
C THR A 685 -43.31 -0.27 3.72
N ALA A 686 -43.21 -1.44 4.35
CA ALA A 686 -42.78 -1.57 5.74
C ALA A 686 -41.33 -1.08 5.94
N ALA A 687 -40.44 -1.35 4.98
CA ALA A 687 -39.07 -0.84 4.97
C ALA A 687 -39.02 0.69 4.96
N VAL A 688 -39.80 1.34 4.09
CA VAL A 688 -39.86 2.81 4.05
C VAL A 688 -40.49 3.39 5.32
N ASN A 689 -41.56 2.78 5.83
CA ASN A 689 -42.26 3.21 7.04
C ASN A 689 -41.48 3.00 8.34
N ALA A 690 -40.39 2.23 8.32
CA ALA A 690 -39.49 2.10 9.46
C ALA A 690 -38.63 3.35 9.69
N MET A 691 -38.51 4.22 8.68
CA MET A 691 -37.87 5.52 8.80
C MET A 691 -38.84 6.55 9.45
N PRO A 692 -38.34 7.68 9.99
CA PRO A 692 -39.21 8.67 10.63
C PRO A 692 -40.32 9.16 9.69
N LYS A 693 -41.55 9.19 10.21
CA LYS A 693 -42.75 9.60 9.47
C LYS A 693 -42.78 11.10 9.14
N GLU A 694 -41.96 11.88 9.85
CA GLU A 694 -41.81 13.31 9.65
C GLU A 694 -40.99 13.65 8.38
N LEU A 695 -40.29 12.67 7.80
CA LEU A 695 -39.60 12.86 6.52
C LEU A 695 -40.58 13.17 5.38
N ASP A 696 -40.09 13.89 4.38
CA ASP A 696 -40.86 14.27 3.20
C ASP A 696 -41.51 13.07 2.47
N ALA A 697 -42.78 13.22 2.13
CA ALA A 697 -43.58 12.15 1.53
C ALA A 697 -43.16 11.84 0.08
N GLU A 698 -42.68 12.84 -0.68
CA GLU A 698 -42.19 12.63 -2.05
C GLU A 698 -40.87 11.86 -2.04
N LEU A 699 -39.98 12.16 -1.08
CA LEU A 699 -38.76 11.37 -0.85
C LEU A 699 -39.09 9.92 -0.51
N GLN A 700 -40.01 9.68 0.43
CA GLN A 700 -40.41 8.32 0.83
C GLN A 700 -41.02 7.53 -0.34
N GLU A 701 -41.91 8.16 -1.12
CA GLU A 701 -42.48 7.53 -2.33
C GLU A 701 -41.41 7.23 -3.37
N LYS A 702 -40.46 8.15 -3.60
CA LYS A 702 -39.35 7.92 -4.52
C LYS A 702 -38.46 6.76 -4.06
N THR A 703 -38.12 6.67 -2.78
CA THR A 703 -37.35 5.56 -2.22
C THR A 703 -38.09 4.23 -2.40
N PHE A 704 -39.41 4.20 -2.18
CA PHE A 704 -40.24 3.03 -2.45
C PHE A 704 -40.17 2.62 -3.92
N GLN A 705 -40.36 3.55 -4.85
CA GLN A 705 -40.30 3.27 -6.29
C GLN A 705 -38.90 2.79 -6.73
N ASP A 706 -37.83 3.40 -6.24
CA ASP A 706 -36.46 2.96 -6.55
C ASP A 706 -36.22 1.53 -6.03
N LEU A 707 -36.63 1.20 -4.81
CA LEU A 707 -36.54 -0.17 -4.27
C LEU A 707 -37.35 -1.16 -5.12
N LYS A 708 -38.56 -0.77 -5.52
CA LYS A 708 -39.47 -1.56 -6.34
C LYS A 708 -38.84 -1.93 -7.68
N VAL A 709 -38.34 -0.92 -8.41
CA VAL A 709 -37.68 -1.13 -9.71
C VAL A 709 -36.44 -2.01 -9.57
N ARG A 710 -35.64 -1.82 -8.51
CA ARG A 710 -34.44 -2.65 -8.27
C ARG A 710 -34.79 -4.11 -8.03
N ARG A 711 -35.79 -4.39 -7.18
CA ARG A 711 -36.30 -5.76 -6.99
C ARG A 711 -36.79 -6.35 -8.31
N ASP A 712 -37.58 -5.60 -9.09
CA ASP A 712 -38.18 -6.10 -10.33
C ASP A 712 -37.12 -6.42 -11.40
N GLN A 713 -35.96 -5.74 -11.36
CA GLN A 713 -34.82 -5.97 -12.26
C GLN A 713 -33.83 -7.04 -11.78
N LEU A 714 -34.03 -7.63 -10.59
CA LEU A 714 -33.03 -8.44 -9.90
C LEU A 714 -32.59 -9.67 -10.72
N SER A 715 -33.53 -10.43 -11.29
CA SER A 715 -33.22 -11.61 -12.10
C SER A 715 -32.32 -11.29 -13.30
N GLU A 716 -32.67 -10.29 -14.11
CA GLU A 716 -31.90 -9.93 -15.31
C GLU A 716 -30.50 -9.39 -14.95
N ALA A 717 -30.41 -8.60 -13.87
CA ALA A 717 -29.13 -8.12 -13.36
C ALA A 717 -28.23 -9.30 -12.94
N MET A 718 -28.79 -10.27 -12.21
CA MET A 718 -28.04 -11.41 -11.71
C MET A 718 -27.66 -12.43 -12.79
N ASP A 719 -28.41 -12.53 -13.88
CA ASP A 719 -28.01 -13.28 -15.08
C ASP A 719 -26.75 -12.68 -15.72
N THR A 720 -26.70 -11.33 -15.81
CA THR A 720 -25.52 -10.61 -16.30
C THR A 720 -24.30 -10.88 -15.42
N TYR A 721 -24.48 -10.82 -14.09
CA TYR A 721 -23.40 -11.07 -13.14
C TYR A 721 -22.94 -12.54 -13.13
N TYR A 722 -23.87 -13.49 -13.25
CA TYR A 722 -23.52 -14.91 -13.35
C TYR A 722 -22.60 -15.16 -14.55
N ASN A 723 -22.94 -14.61 -15.72
CA ASN A 723 -22.09 -14.73 -16.92
C ASN A 723 -20.72 -14.05 -16.75
N PHE A 724 -20.69 -12.87 -16.11
CA PHE A 724 -19.46 -12.15 -15.83
C PHE A 724 -18.52 -12.95 -14.90
N SER A 725 -19.03 -13.35 -13.73
CA SER A 725 -18.28 -14.08 -12.70
C SER A 725 -17.84 -15.48 -13.15
N ASN A 726 -18.58 -16.13 -14.06
CA ASN A 726 -18.26 -17.45 -14.59
C ASN A 726 -17.36 -17.42 -15.85
N ARG A 727 -16.87 -16.24 -16.26
CA ARG A 727 -16.00 -16.08 -17.44
C ARG A 727 -14.63 -16.74 -17.25
N ILE A 728 -14.02 -16.54 -16.09
CA ILE A 728 -12.83 -17.27 -15.62
C ILE A 728 -13.13 -17.66 -14.19
N VAL A 729 -13.14 -18.96 -13.92
CA VAL A 729 -13.57 -19.50 -12.63
C VAL A 729 -12.36 -20.02 -11.89
N ASP A 730 -12.15 -19.51 -10.67
CA ASP A 730 -11.28 -20.15 -9.69
C ASP A 730 -12.14 -21.13 -8.86
N ILE A 731 -11.64 -22.33 -8.63
CA ILE A 731 -12.20 -23.32 -7.70
C ILE A 731 -11.09 -23.66 -6.73
N ARG A 732 -11.30 -23.44 -5.44
CA ARG A 732 -10.29 -23.64 -4.38
C ARG A 732 -10.71 -24.80 -3.48
N GLY A 733 -9.92 -25.87 -3.48
CA GLY A 733 -10.05 -26.98 -2.53
C GLY A 733 -9.57 -26.61 -1.13
N THR A 734 -9.32 -27.62 -0.31
CA THR A 734 -8.89 -27.44 1.09
C THR A 734 -7.49 -28.02 1.32
N ASN A 735 -7.00 -27.96 2.57
CA ASN A 735 -5.79 -28.68 2.98
C ASN A 735 -6.04 -30.18 3.25
N SER A 736 -7.28 -30.65 3.08
CA SER A 736 -7.69 -32.05 3.20
C SER A 736 -7.74 -32.74 1.83
N LYS A 737 -8.07 -34.04 1.81
CA LYS A 737 -8.05 -34.85 0.58
C LYS A 737 -9.35 -34.72 -0.22
N GLU A 738 -9.23 -34.31 -1.46
CA GLU A 738 -10.31 -34.23 -2.43
C GLU A 738 -10.09 -35.12 -3.66
N PHE A 739 -11.20 -35.68 -4.16
CA PHE A 739 -11.29 -36.31 -5.46
C PHE A 739 -12.00 -35.35 -6.42
N VAL A 740 -11.37 -35.03 -7.55
CA VAL A 740 -11.94 -34.15 -8.58
C VAL A 740 -12.10 -34.91 -9.89
N SER A 741 -13.31 -34.98 -10.42
CA SER A 741 -13.60 -35.50 -11.76
C SER A 741 -13.94 -34.36 -12.71
N ILE A 742 -13.24 -34.30 -13.84
CA ILE A 742 -13.47 -33.30 -14.88
C ILE A 742 -13.77 -34.04 -16.17
N LYS A 743 -15.04 -34.02 -16.60
CA LYS A 743 -15.50 -34.70 -17.81
C LYS A 743 -16.14 -33.73 -18.79
N SER A 744 -15.96 -33.95 -20.09
CA SER A 744 -16.84 -33.32 -21.07
C SER A 744 -18.21 -34.00 -21.06
N LEU A 745 -19.26 -33.25 -21.34
CA LEU A 745 -20.59 -33.82 -21.60
C LEU A 745 -20.71 -34.01 -23.11
N ASP A 746 -20.97 -35.24 -23.52
CA ASP A 746 -21.19 -35.56 -24.94
C ASP A 746 -22.39 -34.74 -25.44
N GLU A 747 -22.26 -34.15 -26.64
CA GLU A 747 -23.19 -33.24 -27.34
C GLU A 747 -23.04 -31.71 -27.13
N ARG A 748 -22.25 -31.19 -26.17
CA ARG A 748 -22.03 -29.72 -26.01
C ARG A 748 -20.59 -29.37 -25.66
N ASP A 749 -20.07 -28.22 -26.11
CA ASP A 749 -18.76 -27.70 -25.66
C ASP A 749 -18.88 -27.17 -24.21
N ALA A 750 -18.78 -28.09 -23.24
CA ALA A 750 -18.88 -27.83 -21.82
C ALA A 750 -18.03 -28.80 -20.99
N LEU A 751 -17.62 -28.38 -19.80
CA LEU A 751 -16.95 -29.22 -18.80
C LEU A 751 -17.83 -29.38 -17.57
N HIS A 752 -18.04 -30.62 -17.15
CA HIS A 752 -18.62 -30.94 -15.86
C HIS A 752 -17.48 -31.21 -14.86
N VAL A 753 -17.48 -30.46 -13.76
CA VAL A 753 -16.53 -30.59 -12.66
C VAL A 753 -17.28 -31.07 -11.42
N GLU A 754 -16.86 -32.19 -10.87
CA GLU A 754 -17.36 -32.76 -9.63
C GLU A 754 -16.20 -32.87 -8.64
N MET A 755 -16.40 -32.40 -7.41
CA MET A 755 -15.42 -32.50 -6.32
C MET A 755 -16.06 -33.24 -5.16
N ARG A 756 -15.35 -34.20 -4.58
CA ARG A 756 -15.82 -35.05 -3.49
C ARG A 756 -14.74 -35.22 -2.42
N LYS A 757 -15.16 -35.40 -1.18
CA LYS A 757 -14.24 -35.71 -0.07
C LYS A 757 -13.65 -37.12 -0.21
N ILE A 758 -12.37 -37.27 0.08
CA ILE A 758 -11.72 -38.56 0.36
C ILE A 758 -11.55 -38.70 1.87
N ASN A 759 -12.10 -39.76 2.46
CA ASN A 759 -11.96 -39.98 3.90
C ASN A 759 -10.58 -40.54 4.29
N LYS A 760 -10.33 -40.67 5.60
CA LYS A 760 -9.06 -41.18 6.15
C LYS A 760 -8.68 -42.59 5.64
N HIS A 761 -9.66 -43.39 5.20
CA HIS A 761 -9.47 -44.74 4.65
C HIS A 761 -9.34 -44.77 3.12
N GLY A 762 -9.21 -43.62 2.44
CA GLY A 762 -9.06 -43.54 0.99
C GLY A 762 -10.34 -43.78 0.18
N LYS A 763 -11.52 -43.80 0.83
CA LYS A 763 -12.81 -43.96 0.14
C LYS A 763 -13.37 -42.59 -0.24
N ILE A 764 -13.85 -42.46 -1.48
CA ILE A 764 -14.60 -41.30 -1.97
C ILE A 764 -15.96 -41.26 -1.25
N ARG A 765 -16.33 -40.10 -0.70
CA ARG A 765 -17.53 -39.89 0.13
C ARG A 765 -18.37 -38.72 -0.41
N HIS A 766 -18.67 -37.75 0.48
CA HIS A 766 -19.61 -36.64 0.27
C HIS A 766 -19.21 -35.77 -0.92
N GLN A 767 -20.21 -35.28 -1.67
CA GLN A 767 -20.00 -34.35 -2.78
C GLN A 767 -19.85 -32.93 -2.24
N LEU A 768 -18.74 -32.26 -2.56
CA LEU A 768 -18.46 -30.88 -2.17
C LEU A 768 -19.00 -29.89 -3.20
N MET A 769 -18.91 -30.25 -4.49
CA MET A 769 -19.53 -29.49 -5.58
C MET A 769 -19.78 -30.37 -6.81
N SER A 770 -20.73 -29.95 -7.64
CA SER A 770 -20.98 -30.52 -8.97
C SER A 770 -21.57 -29.45 -9.89
N LYS A 771 -20.83 -29.07 -10.93
CA LYS A 771 -21.23 -27.98 -11.83
C LYS A 771 -20.78 -28.21 -13.27
N THR A 772 -21.66 -27.87 -14.20
CA THR A 772 -21.37 -27.84 -15.63
C THR A 772 -21.06 -26.40 -16.07
N TYR A 773 -19.91 -26.22 -16.69
CA TYR A 773 -19.42 -24.95 -17.23
C TYR A 773 -19.51 -24.98 -18.77
N PRO A 774 -20.42 -24.21 -19.38
CA PRO A 774 -20.53 -24.12 -20.84
C PRO A 774 -19.46 -23.19 -21.42
N LYS A 775 -18.91 -23.54 -22.59
CA LYS A 775 -17.88 -22.75 -23.25
C LYS A 775 -18.33 -21.35 -23.67
N SER A 776 -19.62 -21.17 -23.94
CA SER A 776 -20.25 -19.89 -24.26
C SER A 776 -20.06 -18.85 -23.14
N VAL A 777 -19.94 -19.31 -21.89
CA VAL A 777 -19.74 -18.46 -20.71
C VAL A 777 -18.29 -18.58 -20.22
N THR A 778 -17.83 -19.81 -19.95
CA THR A 778 -16.56 -20.06 -19.27
C THR A 778 -15.40 -20.22 -20.24
N LYS A 779 -14.40 -19.35 -20.12
CA LYS A 779 -13.18 -19.37 -20.94
C LYS A 779 -12.09 -20.23 -20.33
N GLU A 780 -11.95 -20.19 -19.01
CA GLU A 780 -10.89 -20.85 -18.24
C GLU A 780 -11.39 -21.30 -16.86
N ILE A 781 -10.98 -22.50 -16.43
CA ILE A 781 -11.16 -23.00 -15.07
C ILE A 781 -9.77 -23.15 -14.45
N ARG A 782 -9.61 -22.62 -13.24
CA ARG A 782 -8.40 -22.67 -12.42
C ARG A 782 -8.73 -23.42 -11.14
N LEU A 783 -8.27 -24.66 -11.06
CA LEU A 783 -8.48 -25.52 -9.91
C LEU A 783 -7.26 -25.43 -8.98
N TYR A 784 -7.44 -24.92 -7.78
CA TYR A 784 -6.44 -24.88 -6.72
C TYR A 784 -6.69 -26.03 -5.74
N LEU A 785 -5.64 -26.79 -5.46
CA LEU A 785 -5.62 -28.00 -4.66
C LEU A 785 -4.58 -27.79 -3.56
N GLU A 786 -4.99 -27.16 -2.46
CA GLU A 786 -4.05 -26.57 -1.49
C GLU A 786 -3.13 -27.61 -0.82
N GLY A 787 -3.63 -28.78 -0.40
CA GLY A 787 -2.83 -29.75 0.38
C GLY A 787 -3.24 -31.22 0.23
N ASP A 788 -2.54 -32.12 0.94
CA ASP A 788 -2.68 -33.59 0.99
C ASP A 788 -2.87 -34.33 -0.37
N ARG A 789 -3.10 -35.65 -0.31
CA ARG A 789 -3.20 -36.59 -1.45
C ARG A 789 -4.48 -36.43 -2.26
N ASP A 790 -4.61 -35.32 -2.96
CA ASP A 790 -5.71 -35.11 -3.91
C ASP A 790 -5.58 -36.03 -5.13
N SER A 791 -6.73 -36.39 -5.69
CA SER A 791 -6.81 -37.20 -6.90
C SER A 791 -7.68 -36.50 -7.94
N VAL A 792 -7.13 -36.25 -9.13
CA VAL A 792 -7.83 -35.61 -10.23
C VAL A 792 -7.92 -36.56 -11.42
N VAL A 793 -9.13 -36.76 -11.93
CA VAL A 793 -9.40 -37.54 -13.14
C VAL A 793 -9.94 -36.63 -14.24
N ILE A 794 -9.24 -36.57 -15.37
CA ILE A 794 -9.58 -35.73 -16.52
C ILE A 794 -10.01 -36.61 -17.70
N ASP A 795 -11.26 -36.47 -18.12
CA ASP A 795 -11.83 -37.12 -19.30
C ASP A 795 -12.59 -36.09 -20.17
N ASN A 796 -11.83 -35.17 -20.76
CA ASN A 796 -12.34 -34.13 -21.64
C ASN A 796 -12.10 -34.46 -23.11
N LYS A 797 -13.05 -35.11 -23.79
CA LYS A 797 -12.92 -35.50 -25.20
C LYS A 797 -13.18 -34.34 -26.18
N ASN A 798 -14.03 -33.38 -25.80
CA ASN A 798 -14.67 -32.46 -26.75
C ASN A 798 -14.45 -30.97 -26.39
N SER A 799 -14.39 -30.60 -25.11
CA SER A 799 -14.47 -29.19 -24.70
C SER A 799 -13.19 -28.40 -24.89
N THR A 800 -13.34 -27.15 -25.34
CA THR A 800 -12.25 -26.20 -25.58
C THR A 800 -12.00 -25.23 -24.42
N ILE A 801 -12.64 -25.43 -23.27
CA ILE A 801 -12.36 -24.66 -22.04
C ILE A 801 -10.92 -24.91 -21.59
N LYS A 802 -10.21 -23.85 -21.21
CA LYS A 802 -8.83 -23.95 -20.75
C LYS A 802 -8.81 -24.42 -19.29
N LEU A 803 -8.06 -25.48 -19.00
CA LEU A 803 -7.90 -26.00 -17.64
C LEU A 803 -6.49 -25.70 -17.11
N ARG A 804 -6.44 -25.11 -15.92
CA ARG A 804 -5.24 -25.00 -15.09
C ARG A 804 -5.50 -25.70 -13.78
N ILE A 805 -4.54 -26.50 -13.34
CA ILE A 805 -4.54 -27.13 -12.03
C ILE A 805 -3.31 -26.63 -11.29
N ILE A 806 -3.51 -26.19 -10.06
CA ILE A 806 -2.50 -25.63 -9.19
C ILE A 806 -2.54 -26.49 -7.93
N GLY A 807 -1.57 -27.37 -7.71
CA GLY A 807 -1.41 -27.99 -6.40
C GLY A 807 -0.65 -27.06 -5.45
N GLY A 808 -0.76 -27.34 -4.16
CA GLY A 808 0.05 -26.72 -3.12
C GLY A 808 1.16 -27.64 -2.62
N GLU A 809 1.72 -27.29 -1.46
CA GLU A 809 2.85 -28.01 -0.88
C GLU A 809 2.38 -29.32 -0.24
N SER A 810 2.96 -30.44 -0.71
CA SER A 810 2.73 -31.77 -0.17
C SER A 810 3.51 -31.92 1.15
N LYS A 811 2.83 -32.33 2.22
CA LYS A 811 3.48 -32.64 3.51
C LYS A 811 3.85 -34.13 3.55
N ASP A 812 5.07 -34.48 3.98
CA ASP A 812 5.48 -35.85 4.32
C ASP A 812 5.44 -36.89 3.16
N ASP A 813 6.15 -36.68 2.05
CA ASP A 813 6.25 -37.62 0.90
C ASP A 813 4.89 -38.05 0.28
N ARG A 814 3.85 -37.25 0.49
CA ARG A 814 2.47 -37.55 0.08
C ARG A 814 2.13 -36.91 -1.27
N HIS A 815 2.30 -37.68 -2.34
CA HIS A 815 2.05 -37.20 -3.69
C HIS A 815 0.57 -37.16 -4.09
N LYS A 816 0.18 -36.11 -4.83
CA LYS A 816 -1.08 -35.99 -5.54
C LYS A 816 -1.11 -36.94 -6.76
N SER A 817 -2.31 -37.28 -7.23
CA SER A 817 -2.51 -38.17 -8.38
C SER A 817 -3.33 -37.48 -9.47
N TYR A 818 -2.78 -37.45 -10.68
CA TYR A 818 -3.41 -36.87 -11.86
C TYR A 818 -3.56 -37.93 -12.95
N VAL A 819 -4.79 -38.36 -13.21
CA VAL A 819 -5.11 -39.37 -14.23
C VAL A 819 -5.77 -38.71 -15.43
N VAL A 820 -5.12 -38.76 -16.60
CA VAL A 820 -5.64 -38.17 -17.84
C VAL A 820 -6.14 -39.27 -18.77
N LYS A 821 -7.46 -39.48 -18.82
CA LYS A 821 -8.10 -40.39 -19.78
C LYS A 821 -8.19 -39.75 -21.17
N ASN A 822 -8.66 -38.51 -21.23
CA ASN A 822 -8.73 -37.72 -22.46
C ASN A 822 -8.62 -36.23 -22.15
N SER A 823 -8.06 -35.44 -23.07
CA SER A 823 -8.08 -33.99 -22.96
C SER A 823 -7.91 -33.32 -24.33
N LYS A 824 -8.93 -32.60 -24.81
CA LYS A 824 -8.92 -31.89 -26.10
C LYS A 824 -7.90 -30.76 -26.17
N LYS A 825 -7.60 -30.08 -25.05
CA LYS A 825 -6.52 -29.09 -24.92
C LYS A 825 -5.43 -29.58 -23.96
N LYS A 826 -4.21 -29.03 -24.06
CA LYS A 826 -3.20 -29.31 -23.04
C LYS A 826 -3.59 -28.68 -21.69
N VAL A 827 -3.58 -29.49 -20.64
CA VAL A 827 -3.85 -29.06 -19.26
C VAL A 827 -2.54 -28.54 -18.66
N ARG A 828 -2.57 -27.38 -18.02
CA ARG A 828 -1.39 -26.81 -17.35
C ARG A 828 -1.45 -27.16 -15.88
N ILE A 829 -0.40 -27.80 -15.37
CA ILE A 829 -0.27 -28.16 -13.97
C ILE A 829 0.87 -27.34 -13.36
N TYR A 830 0.61 -26.77 -12.21
CA TYR A 830 1.56 -25.99 -11.41
C TYR A 830 1.64 -26.65 -10.03
N ASP A 831 2.78 -27.22 -9.70
CA ASP A 831 2.97 -27.91 -8.41
C ASP A 831 4.26 -27.44 -7.73
N TYR A 832 4.39 -27.76 -6.45
CA TYR A 832 5.61 -27.51 -5.69
C TYR A 832 6.76 -28.42 -6.18
N GLU A 833 6.44 -29.70 -6.43
CA GLU A 833 7.35 -30.73 -6.91
C GLU A 833 6.67 -31.69 -7.90
N THR A 834 7.38 -32.74 -8.32
CA THR A 834 6.83 -33.73 -9.24
C THR A 834 5.84 -34.63 -8.51
N GLU A 835 4.67 -34.85 -9.11
CA GLU A 835 3.56 -35.64 -8.55
C GLU A 835 3.30 -36.91 -9.39
N ASN A 836 2.29 -37.70 -9.03
CA ASN A 836 1.94 -38.90 -9.80
C ASN A 836 1.09 -38.53 -11.02
N TYR A 837 1.55 -38.90 -12.22
CA TYR A 837 0.87 -38.63 -13.49
C TYR A 837 0.63 -39.93 -14.27
N GLU A 838 -0.63 -40.22 -14.59
CA GLU A 838 -1.04 -41.44 -15.30
C GLU A 838 -1.90 -41.14 -16.53
N GLY A 839 -1.94 -42.08 -17.48
CA GLY A 839 -2.72 -41.98 -18.72
C GLY A 839 -2.01 -41.15 -19.80
N LEU A 840 -2.76 -40.28 -20.50
CA LEU A 840 -2.27 -39.45 -21.61
C LEU A 840 -1.44 -38.23 -21.12
N THR A 841 -0.31 -38.49 -20.46
CA THR A 841 0.55 -37.45 -19.86
C THR A 841 1.15 -36.46 -20.86
N ASN A 842 1.27 -36.82 -22.15
CA ASN A 842 1.66 -35.91 -23.23
C ASN A 842 0.65 -34.74 -23.44
N ARG A 843 -0.55 -34.83 -22.85
CA ARG A 843 -1.56 -33.78 -22.80
C ARG A 843 -1.38 -32.83 -21.62
N LEU A 844 -0.38 -33.05 -20.76
CA LEU A 844 -0.04 -32.17 -19.65
C LEU A 844 1.10 -31.21 -20.02
N LYS A 845 1.09 -30.04 -19.40
CA LYS A 845 2.23 -29.12 -19.34
C LYS A 845 2.49 -28.80 -17.88
N ILE A 846 3.42 -29.55 -17.29
CA ILE A 846 3.76 -29.50 -15.86
C ILE A 846 4.82 -28.44 -15.62
N LYS A 847 4.67 -27.67 -14.55
CA LYS A 847 5.65 -26.69 -14.07
C LYS A 847 5.79 -26.83 -12.56
N THR A 848 6.95 -27.24 -12.10
CA THR A 848 7.25 -27.40 -10.68
C THR A 848 8.16 -26.26 -10.19
N SER A 849 7.94 -25.80 -8.95
CA SER A 849 8.80 -24.80 -8.31
C SER A 849 8.60 -24.81 -6.80
N LYS A 850 9.71 -24.87 -6.05
CA LYS A 850 9.73 -24.73 -4.59
C LYS A 850 9.50 -23.29 -4.09
N ASP A 851 9.21 -22.35 -4.98
CA ASP A 851 8.81 -20.99 -4.60
C ASP A 851 7.32 -21.02 -4.24
N SER A 852 6.95 -20.76 -2.98
CA SER A 852 5.56 -20.84 -2.51
C SER A 852 4.61 -19.90 -3.28
N THR A 853 5.12 -18.82 -3.86
CA THR A 853 4.34 -17.93 -4.75
C THR A 853 3.89 -18.63 -6.05
N HIS A 854 4.54 -19.73 -6.43
CA HIS A 854 4.21 -20.55 -7.60
C HIS A 854 2.99 -21.44 -7.37
N THR A 855 2.53 -21.61 -6.15
CA THR A 855 1.34 -22.40 -5.83
C THR A 855 0.29 -21.59 -5.06
N ALA A 856 0.66 -20.43 -4.53
CA ALA A 856 -0.24 -19.51 -3.83
C ALA A 856 -1.56 -19.25 -4.58
N PHE A 857 -2.64 -19.26 -3.80
CA PHE A 857 -3.96 -18.87 -4.25
C PHE A 857 -4.03 -17.36 -4.44
N LYS A 858 -4.43 -16.94 -5.63
CA LYS A 858 -4.68 -15.55 -5.95
C LYS A 858 -5.94 -15.45 -6.80
N PRO A 859 -7.02 -14.83 -6.29
CA PRO A 859 -8.27 -14.76 -7.01
C PRO A 859 -8.12 -13.95 -8.30
N VAL A 860 -8.89 -14.34 -9.31
CA VAL A 860 -8.95 -13.63 -10.58
C VAL A 860 -9.66 -12.29 -10.42
N ASN A 861 -8.95 -11.20 -10.73
CA ASN A 861 -9.60 -9.90 -10.90
C ASN A 861 -10.18 -9.80 -12.33
N LEU A 862 -11.51 -9.82 -12.46
CA LEU A 862 -12.20 -9.75 -13.75
C LEU A 862 -12.47 -8.31 -14.24
N TYR A 863 -12.21 -7.31 -13.40
CA TYR A 863 -12.59 -5.93 -13.60
C TYR A 863 -11.47 -5.18 -14.30
N HIS A 864 -11.79 -4.49 -15.40
CA HIS A 864 -10.82 -3.73 -16.19
C HIS A 864 -11.03 -2.23 -15.94
N ASP A 865 -9.95 -1.45 -15.93
CA ASP A 865 -10.00 -0.02 -15.62
C ASP A 865 -9.74 0.84 -16.86
N TRP A 866 -10.47 1.95 -16.95
CA TRP A 866 -10.30 2.97 -17.98
C TRP A 866 -10.03 4.31 -17.28
N ILE A 867 -8.89 4.91 -17.59
CA ILE A 867 -8.41 6.13 -16.93
C ILE A 867 -8.19 7.19 -18.02
N PRO A 868 -9.00 8.26 -18.07
CA PRO A 868 -8.80 9.35 -19.01
C PRO A 868 -7.56 10.19 -18.67
N ALA A 869 -6.91 10.75 -19.69
CA ALA A 869 -5.75 11.63 -19.56
C ALA A 869 -5.90 12.85 -20.48
N ALA A 870 -5.35 13.99 -20.05
CA ALA A 870 -5.28 15.20 -20.87
C ALA A 870 -4.00 15.98 -20.57
N THR A 871 -3.49 16.68 -21.57
CA THR A 871 -2.34 17.58 -21.46
C THR A 871 -2.63 18.87 -22.22
N ALA A 872 -2.00 19.96 -21.80
CA ALA A 872 -1.98 21.19 -22.58
C ALA A 872 -0.59 21.80 -22.47
N GLY A 873 -0.15 22.52 -23.50
CA GLY A 873 1.14 23.17 -23.52
C GLY A 873 1.14 24.41 -24.40
N TYR A 874 2.14 25.26 -24.20
CA TYR A 874 2.45 26.34 -25.12
C TYR A 874 3.95 26.56 -25.18
N ASN A 875 4.47 26.72 -26.39
CA ASN A 875 5.80 27.27 -26.63
C ASN A 875 5.74 28.20 -27.85
N ARG A 876 6.79 28.99 -28.07
CA ARG A 876 6.82 29.97 -29.17
C ARG A 876 6.73 29.34 -30.58
N ASP A 877 7.19 28.10 -30.73
CA ASP A 877 7.33 27.42 -32.03
C ASP A 877 6.08 26.66 -32.46
N ASP A 878 5.42 25.99 -31.52
CA ASP A 878 4.19 25.20 -31.73
C ASP A 878 2.91 25.98 -31.37
N GLY A 879 3.05 27.06 -30.60
CA GLY A 879 1.96 27.76 -29.93
C GLY A 879 1.19 26.83 -29.00
N LEU A 880 -0.14 26.95 -28.96
CA LEU A 880 -0.97 26.10 -28.10
C LEU A 880 -0.94 24.64 -28.59
N ILE A 881 -0.73 23.72 -27.66
CA ILE A 881 -0.76 22.27 -27.86
C ILE A 881 -1.81 21.69 -26.93
N PHE A 882 -2.67 20.81 -27.43
CA PHE A 882 -3.63 20.09 -26.61
C PHE A 882 -3.52 18.58 -26.84
N GLY A 883 -3.53 17.80 -25.76
CA GLY A 883 -3.48 16.36 -25.79
C GLY A 883 -4.65 15.71 -25.04
N LEU A 884 -5.23 14.68 -25.62
CA LEU A 884 -6.25 13.83 -25.01
C LEU A 884 -5.83 12.38 -25.11
N GLY A 885 -6.10 11.60 -24.08
CA GLY A 885 -5.78 10.19 -24.08
C GLY A 885 -6.54 9.34 -23.10
N VAL A 886 -6.27 8.05 -23.16
CA VAL A 886 -6.88 7.04 -22.33
C VAL A 886 -5.87 5.96 -21.99
N LYS A 887 -5.90 5.53 -20.74
CA LYS A 887 -5.12 4.41 -20.21
C LYS A 887 -6.09 3.28 -19.84
N PHE A 888 -5.96 2.15 -20.51
CA PHE A 888 -6.73 0.94 -20.28
C PHE A 888 -5.87 -0.10 -19.55
N ILE A 889 -6.33 -0.53 -18.37
CA ILE A 889 -5.67 -1.56 -17.57
C ILE A 889 -6.46 -2.86 -17.70
N GLN A 890 -5.88 -3.81 -18.41
CA GLN A 890 -6.43 -5.15 -18.56
C GLN A 890 -6.04 -6.03 -17.39
N GLN A 891 -7.05 -6.62 -16.76
CA GLN A 891 -6.90 -7.60 -15.68
C GLN A 891 -7.22 -9.03 -16.16
N ALA A 892 -7.41 -9.96 -15.24
CA ALA A 892 -7.82 -11.36 -15.43
C ALA A 892 -6.73 -12.36 -15.85
N GLY A 893 -5.48 -11.92 -16.01
CA GLY A 893 -4.32 -12.78 -16.24
C GLY A 893 -4.03 -13.70 -15.05
N PHE A 894 -3.57 -14.92 -15.34
CA PHE A 894 -3.19 -15.87 -14.30
C PHE A 894 -1.86 -15.42 -13.66
N ARG A 895 -1.94 -15.00 -12.38
CA ARG A 895 -0.81 -14.52 -11.55
C ARG A 895 -0.02 -13.37 -12.18
N LYS A 896 -0.74 -12.35 -12.66
CA LYS A 896 -0.16 -11.10 -13.14
C LYS A 896 -0.49 -9.98 -12.14
N GLU A 897 0.50 -9.24 -11.68
CA GLU A 897 0.38 -8.03 -10.85
C GLU A 897 1.32 -6.96 -11.45
N PRO A 898 0.96 -5.66 -11.39
CA PRO A 898 -0.34 -5.11 -10.97
C PRO A 898 -1.47 -5.27 -12.01
N TYR A 899 -1.14 -5.73 -13.21
CA TYR A 899 -2.09 -5.94 -14.31
C TYR A 899 -1.63 -7.05 -15.27
N THR A 900 -2.50 -7.44 -16.20
CA THR A 900 -2.15 -8.37 -17.29
C THR A 900 -1.54 -7.65 -18.46
N ALA A 901 -2.17 -6.53 -18.84
CA ALA A 901 -1.67 -5.62 -19.84
C ALA A 901 -2.10 -4.20 -19.49
N MET A 902 -1.32 -3.22 -19.91
CA MET A 902 -1.66 -1.80 -19.85
C MET A 902 -1.49 -1.21 -21.25
N HIS A 903 -2.45 -0.38 -21.65
CA HIS A 903 -2.43 0.34 -22.92
C HIS A 903 -2.66 1.82 -22.63
N LYS A 904 -1.80 2.70 -23.13
CA LYS A 904 -1.95 4.16 -23.05
C LYS A 904 -1.94 4.71 -24.46
N LEU A 905 -2.98 5.43 -24.85
CA LEU A 905 -3.07 6.15 -26.11
C LEU A 905 -3.20 7.64 -25.80
N MET A 906 -2.34 8.47 -26.39
CA MET A 906 -2.41 9.93 -26.35
C MET A 906 -2.44 10.47 -27.78
N LEU A 907 -3.38 11.37 -28.04
CA LEU A 907 -3.50 12.14 -29.28
C LEU A 907 -3.23 13.60 -28.93
N SER A 908 -2.38 14.26 -29.70
CA SER A 908 -1.99 15.66 -29.48
C SER A 908 -2.10 16.47 -30.77
N TYR A 909 -2.42 17.75 -30.63
CA TYR A 909 -2.55 18.69 -31.73
C TYR A 909 -1.92 20.03 -31.38
N ALA A 910 -0.98 20.49 -32.22
CA ALA A 910 -0.35 21.79 -32.11
C ALA A 910 -1.05 22.78 -33.07
N PHE A 911 -1.68 23.81 -32.51
CA PHE A 911 -2.58 24.69 -33.26
C PHE A 911 -1.85 25.61 -34.25
N SER A 912 -0.60 26.01 -33.98
CA SER A 912 0.14 26.94 -34.85
C SER A 912 0.74 26.24 -36.07
N THR A 913 1.22 25.01 -35.89
CA THR A 913 1.83 24.19 -36.93
C THR A 913 0.81 23.28 -37.64
N LYS A 914 -0.36 23.07 -37.01
CA LYS A 914 -1.37 22.08 -37.42
C LYS A 914 -0.83 20.64 -37.37
N ALA A 915 0.22 20.41 -36.58
CA ALA A 915 0.86 19.11 -36.42
C ALA A 915 0.05 18.20 -35.50
N TYR A 916 0.00 16.91 -35.86
CA TYR A 916 -0.63 15.86 -35.07
C TYR A 916 0.44 14.92 -34.48
N GLY A 917 0.27 14.56 -33.21
CA GLY A 917 1.09 13.56 -32.54
C GLY A 917 0.24 12.45 -31.96
N ILE A 918 0.62 11.19 -32.18
CA ILE A 918 0.00 10.00 -31.62
C ILE A 918 1.07 9.23 -30.86
N GLN A 919 0.84 9.03 -29.57
CA GLN A 919 1.68 8.20 -28.72
C GLN A 919 0.87 6.99 -28.25
N TYR A 920 1.40 5.80 -28.46
CA TYR A 920 0.81 4.57 -27.97
C TYR A 920 1.86 3.74 -27.23
N ASN A 921 1.64 3.54 -25.93
CA ASN A 921 2.47 2.68 -25.09
C ASN A 921 1.64 1.48 -24.66
N ALA A 922 2.17 0.27 -24.81
CA ALA A 922 1.54 -0.92 -24.28
C ALA A 922 2.57 -1.81 -23.57
N GLU A 923 2.15 -2.43 -22.47
CA GLU A 923 2.96 -3.35 -21.70
C GLU A 923 2.15 -4.59 -21.34
N TRP A 924 2.70 -5.77 -21.58
CA TRP A 924 2.17 -7.04 -21.11
C TRP A 924 3.14 -7.66 -20.11
N ILE A 925 2.67 -7.89 -18.89
CA ILE A 925 3.52 -8.40 -17.81
C ILE A 925 3.82 -9.88 -18.03
N ASP A 926 5.10 -10.27 -17.86
CA ASP A 926 5.55 -11.67 -17.89
C ASP A 926 5.05 -12.45 -19.13
N LEU A 927 4.95 -11.79 -20.29
CA LEU A 927 4.38 -12.40 -21.51
C LEU A 927 5.28 -13.55 -22.00
N PHE A 928 6.59 -13.36 -21.92
CA PHE A 928 7.61 -14.32 -22.31
C PHE A 928 8.47 -14.73 -21.10
N GLY A 929 7.95 -15.66 -20.30
CA GLY A 929 8.63 -16.06 -19.05
C GLY A 929 8.50 -14.96 -17.99
N LYS A 930 9.63 -14.42 -17.54
CA LYS A 930 9.70 -13.26 -16.63
C LYS A 930 9.92 -11.92 -17.35
N ALA A 931 9.88 -11.93 -18.68
CA ALA A 931 10.04 -10.73 -19.48
C ALA A 931 8.68 -10.09 -19.74
N ASN A 932 8.56 -8.80 -19.45
CA ASN A 932 7.44 -7.99 -19.93
C ASN A 932 7.66 -7.71 -21.42
N PHE A 933 6.58 -7.64 -22.20
CA PHE A 933 6.65 -7.22 -23.60
C PHE A 933 6.10 -5.80 -23.71
N LEU A 934 6.87 -4.92 -24.34
CA LEU A 934 6.55 -3.51 -24.48
C LEU A 934 6.39 -3.15 -25.96
N ILE A 935 5.45 -2.27 -26.23
CA ILE A 935 5.31 -1.56 -27.50
C ILE A 935 5.32 -0.07 -27.17
N ASP A 936 6.18 0.68 -27.85
CA ASP A 936 6.24 2.13 -27.81
C ASP A 936 6.13 2.65 -29.25
N THR A 937 5.14 3.48 -29.50
CA THR A 937 4.85 4.04 -30.82
C THR A 937 4.74 5.55 -30.72
N ASP A 938 5.55 6.25 -31.51
CA ASP A 938 5.52 7.71 -31.66
C ASP A 938 5.30 8.03 -33.14
N VAL A 939 4.11 8.55 -33.46
CA VAL A 939 3.74 8.97 -34.80
C VAL A 939 3.50 10.46 -34.79
N ARG A 940 4.32 11.18 -35.54
CA ARG A 940 4.18 12.62 -35.77
C ARG A 940 3.78 12.81 -37.23
N ALA A 941 2.48 12.74 -37.47
CA ALA A 941 1.89 12.81 -38.81
C ALA A 941 0.35 13.01 -38.74
N PRO A 942 -0.25 13.65 -39.75
CA PRO A 942 0.40 14.36 -40.84
C PRO A 942 0.96 15.72 -40.37
N GLU A 943 1.79 16.34 -41.20
CA GLU A 943 2.22 17.74 -41.04
C GLU A 943 3.04 17.99 -39.76
N ASN A 944 3.90 17.04 -39.34
CA ASN A 944 4.84 17.34 -38.26
C ASN A 944 5.83 18.43 -38.70
N THR A 945 6.07 19.37 -37.80
CA THR A 945 6.91 20.54 -38.04
C THR A 945 7.93 20.62 -36.92
N ASP A 946 9.21 20.47 -37.24
CA ASP A 946 10.30 20.74 -36.30
C ASP A 946 11.13 21.91 -36.80
N ASN A 947 11.79 22.63 -35.90
CA ASN A 947 12.78 23.61 -36.31
C ASN A 947 14.10 22.92 -36.71
N PHE A 948 14.75 23.45 -37.74
CA PHE A 948 16.10 23.08 -38.16
C PHE A 948 16.86 24.33 -38.64
N PHE A 949 17.88 24.72 -37.87
CA PHE A 949 18.71 25.90 -38.13
C PHE A 949 20.04 25.57 -38.83
N GLY A 950 20.22 24.31 -39.23
CA GLY A 950 21.49 23.76 -39.70
C GLY A 950 22.28 23.05 -38.59
N ILE A 951 23.40 22.45 -38.98
CA ILE A 951 24.28 21.70 -38.10
C ILE A 951 25.43 22.58 -37.63
N GLY A 952 25.71 22.52 -36.34
CA GLY A 952 26.80 23.22 -35.70
C GLY A 952 26.36 23.95 -34.44
N ASN A 953 27.34 24.28 -33.62
CA ASN A 953 27.19 24.98 -32.37
C ASN A 953 27.14 26.51 -32.53
N THR A 954 27.45 27.04 -33.71
CA THR A 954 27.52 28.50 -33.99
C THR A 954 26.74 28.95 -35.23
N VAL A 955 25.76 28.15 -35.67
CA VAL A 955 24.88 28.46 -36.81
C VAL A 955 24.14 29.79 -36.65
N ALA A 956 24.08 30.58 -37.74
CA ALA A 956 23.45 31.90 -37.74
C ALA A 956 21.95 31.84 -37.42
N TYR A 957 21.45 32.89 -36.77
CA TYR A 957 20.03 33.02 -36.41
C TYR A 957 19.37 34.14 -37.22
N ASP A 958 18.34 33.79 -37.99
CA ASP A 958 17.42 34.76 -38.60
C ASP A 958 16.16 34.93 -37.72
N LYS A 959 15.70 36.18 -37.58
CA LYS A 959 14.49 36.52 -36.84
C LYS A 959 13.20 36.08 -37.56
N ASN A 960 13.25 35.69 -38.83
CA ASN A 960 12.10 35.12 -39.54
C ASN A 960 11.73 33.75 -38.94
N HIS A 961 10.63 33.75 -38.19
CA HIS A 961 10.18 32.59 -37.42
C HIS A 961 9.92 31.33 -38.27
N HIS A 962 9.45 31.48 -39.51
CA HIS A 962 9.02 30.36 -40.33
C HIS A 962 10.13 29.74 -41.19
N TYR A 963 11.18 30.50 -41.50
CA TYR A 963 12.24 30.08 -42.44
C TYR A 963 12.92 28.77 -42.04
N PHE A 964 13.12 28.54 -40.74
CA PHE A 964 13.78 27.35 -40.19
C PHE A 964 12.84 26.18 -39.88
N LYS A 965 11.57 26.21 -40.29
CA LYS A 965 10.63 25.11 -40.04
C LYS A 965 10.76 24.05 -41.13
N ALA A 966 11.02 22.80 -40.73
CA ALA A 966 11.05 21.62 -41.60
C ALA A 966 9.79 20.78 -41.38
N ASN A 967 9.04 20.54 -42.45
CA ASN A 967 7.80 19.76 -42.45
C ASN A 967 8.04 18.35 -42.98
N TYR A 968 7.78 17.35 -42.15
CA TYR A 968 7.96 15.94 -42.50
C TYR A 968 7.15 15.07 -41.54
N ASN A 969 6.79 13.87 -41.97
CA ASN A 969 6.15 12.88 -41.12
C ASN A 969 7.21 11.93 -40.56
N LEU A 970 7.04 11.54 -39.30
CA LEU A 970 7.93 10.60 -38.63
C LEU A 970 7.13 9.52 -37.91
N TYR A 971 7.43 8.27 -38.21
CA TYR A 971 6.82 7.10 -37.59
C TYR A 971 7.91 6.30 -36.90
N LYS A 972 7.77 6.08 -35.59
CA LYS A 972 8.67 5.24 -34.78
C LYS A 972 7.86 4.15 -34.10
N LEU A 973 8.38 2.94 -34.16
CA LEU A 973 7.87 1.78 -33.43
C LEU A 973 9.04 1.10 -32.74
N LYS A 974 9.05 1.06 -31.41
CA LYS A 974 9.95 0.23 -30.62
C LYS A 974 9.15 -0.93 -30.03
N THR A 975 9.69 -2.13 -30.10
CA THR A 975 9.15 -3.28 -29.39
C THR A 975 10.27 -3.89 -28.56
N SER A 976 10.04 -4.13 -27.27
CA SER A 976 11.11 -4.61 -26.39
C SER A 976 10.63 -5.66 -25.40
N LEU A 977 11.58 -6.46 -24.93
CA LEU A 977 11.42 -7.28 -23.74
C LEU A 977 12.06 -6.52 -22.57
N LYS A 978 11.33 -6.36 -21.46
CA LYS A 978 11.80 -5.68 -20.24
C LYS A 978 11.92 -6.68 -19.09
N TRP A 979 12.99 -6.53 -18.30
CA TRP A 979 13.27 -7.28 -17.08
C TRP A 979 13.54 -6.32 -15.92
N GLU A 980 13.05 -6.67 -14.74
CA GLU A 980 13.40 -5.99 -13.49
C GLU A 980 14.79 -6.44 -13.01
N THR A 981 15.57 -5.49 -12.48
CA THR A 981 16.91 -5.74 -11.97
C THR A 981 16.94 -5.82 -10.44
N HIS A 982 17.94 -6.50 -9.89
CA HIS A 982 18.11 -6.69 -8.44
C HIS A 982 18.43 -5.39 -7.68
N LEU A 983 18.83 -4.33 -8.38
CA LEU A 983 19.08 -3.00 -7.83
C LEU A 983 17.81 -2.13 -7.76
N GLY A 984 16.66 -2.62 -8.26
CA GLY A 984 15.40 -1.87 -8.26
C GLY A 984 15.17 -0.99 -9.49
N GLY A 985 16.00 -1.11 -10.54
CA GLY A 985 15.76 -0.54 -11.87
C GLY A 985 15.27 -1.57 -12.89
N SER A 986 15.06 -1.16 -14.15
CA SER A 986 14.64 -2.04 -15.24
C SER A 986 15.61 -1.99 -16.43
N PHE A 987 15.71 -3.11 -17.16
CA PHE A 987 16.46 -3.21 -18.41
C PHE A 987 15.53 -3.69 -19.51
N SER A 988 15.54 -3.05 -20.68
CA SER A 988 14.75 -3.48 -21.84
C SER A 988 15.60 -3.61 -23.10
N PHE A 989 15.24 -4.53 -23.99
CA PHE A 989 15.92 -4.72 -25.27
C PHE A 989 14.97 -5.21 -26.35
N GLY A 990 15.08 -4.67 -27.57
CA GLY A 990 14.37 -5.23 -28.72
C GLY A 990 14.48 -4.41 -30.00
N PRO A 991 13.80 -4.85 -31.07
CA PRO A 991 13.87 -4.19 -32.36
C PRO A 991 13.06 -2.90 -32.41
N ALA A 992 13.48 -2.00 -33.28
CA ALA A 992 12.82 -0.74 -33.55
C ALA A 992 12.79 -0.43 -35.05
N PHE A 993 11.81 0.37 -35.45
CA PHE A 993 11.56 0.78 -36.83
C PHE A 993 11.38 2.29 -36.87
N GLN A 994 11.93 2.92 -37.89
CA GLN A 994 11.78 4.35 -38.13
C GLN A 994 11.52 4.61 -39.61
N TYR A 995 10.45 5.33 -39.92
CA TYR A 995 10.11 5.77 -41.26
C TYR A 995 9.95 7.29 -41.28
N TYR A 996 10.63 7.92 -42.22
CA TYR A 996 10.59 9.35 -42.49
C TYR A 996 10.01 9.57 -43.88
N HIS A 997 9.10 10.55 -43.98
CA HIS A 997 8.49 10.97 -45.22
C HIS A 997 8.44 12.51 -45.30
N TYR A 998 8.95 13.07 -46.38
CA TYR A 998 9.04 14.51 -46.56
C TYR A 998 7.77 15.13 -47.14
N ASN A 999 7.42 16.36 -46.76
CA ASN A 999 6.32 17.10 -47.39
C ASN A 999 6.84 18.23 -48.30
N PRO A 1000 7.05 17.99 -49.60
CA PRO A 1000 7.71 18.95 -50.49
C PRO A 1000 6.93 20.27 -50.59
N ASN A 1001 5.60 20.22 -50.70
CA ASN A 1001 4.75 21.40 -50.89
C ASN A 1001 4.76 22.38 -49.70
N LYS A 1002 5.26 21.96 -48.54
CA LYS A 1002 5.28 22.74 -47.29
C LYS A 1002 6.66 23.25 -46.90
N ASN A 1003 7.68 22.89 -47.67
CA ASN A 1003 9.06 23.30 -47.41
C ASN A 1003 9.64 24.26 -48.46
N ASN A 1004 8.83 24.70 -49.43
CA ASN A 1004 9.23 25.78 -50.35
C ASN A 1004 9.71 27.02 -49.55
N ASP A 1005 10.82 27.62 -49.99
CA ASP A 1005 11.44 28.80 -49.39
C ASP A 1005 11.82 28.62 -47.90
N ARG A 1006 12.21 27.40 -47.51
CA ARG A 1006 12.70 27.07 -46.16
C ARG A 1006 14.18 26.74 -46.20
N PHE A 1007 14.84 26.98 -45.06
CA PHE A 1007 16.25 26.66 -44.83
C PHE A 1007 16.59 25.19 -45.13
N ILE A 1008 15.63 24.27 -44.95
CA ILE A 1008 15.82 22.83 -45.21
C ILE A 1008 16.04 22.52 -46.71
N GLU A 1009 15.60 23.40 -47.62
CA GLU A 1009 15.76 23.29 -49.09
C GLU A 1009 16.91 24.15 -49.62
N ASP A 1010 17.04 25.40 -49.14
CA ASP A 1010 17.94 26.41 -49.70
C ASP A 1010 19.17 26.73 -48.82
N GLY A 1011 19.21 26.20 -47.61
CA GLY A 1011 20.24 26.47 -46.62
C GLY A 1011 21.54 25.71 -46.85
N ASP A 1012 22.62 26.23 -46.27
CA ASP A 1012 23.93 25.59 -46.31
C ASP A 1012 24.01 24.43 -45.30
N ILE A 1013 23.36 23.31 -45.61
CA ILE A 1013 23.27 22.12 -44.75
C ILE A 1013 24.49 21.20 -44.87
N ASN A 1014 25.69 21.79 -44.98
CA ASN A 1014 26.99 21.19 -45.36
C ASN A 1014 27.51 19.98 -44.56
N TYR A 1015 26.70 19.41 -43.66
CA TYR A 1015 27.15 18.41 -42.70
C TYR A 1015 26.21 17.21 -42.53
N THR A 1016 25.18 17.06 -43.37
CA THR A 1016 24.47 15.77 -43.50
C THR A 1016 24.70 15.12 -44.85
N TYR A 1017 24.70 13.79 -44.85
CA TYR A 1017 24.78 13.02 -46.10
C TYR A 1017 23.48 13.12 -46.92
N ASP A 1018 22.37 13.48 -46.28
CA ASP A 1018 21.04 13.44 -46.88
C ASP A 1018 20.58 14.77 -47.47
N ARG A 1019 21.48 15.76 -47.57
CA ARG A 1019 21.21 17.07 -48.19
C ARG A 1019 20.47 16.98 -49.52
N ASP A 1020 21.06 16.27 -50.48
CA ASP A 1020 20.54 16.20 -51.84
C ASP A 1020 19.41 15.18 -52.01
N ILE A 1021 19.03 14.49 -50.94
CA ILE A 1021 18.03 13.41 -50.92
C ILE A 1021 17.06 13.58 -49.74
N ILE A 1022 16.84 14.82 -49.30
CA ILE A 1022 16.04 15.12 -48.12
C ILE A 1022 14.55 14.82 -48.34
N ASP A 1023 14.12 14.92 -49.59
CA ASP A 1023 12.78 14.62 -50.09
C ASP A 1023 12.52 13.10 -50.25
N GLN A 1024 13.57 12.30 -50.24
CA GLN A 1024 13.47 10.86 -50.36
C GLN A 1024 13.05 10.22 -49.04
N ASP A 1025 12.17 9.23 -49.15
CA ASP A 1025 11.73 8.38 -48.06
C ASP A 1025 12.90 7.61 -47.44
N LYS A 1026 12.98 7.60 -46.11
CA LYS A 1026 14.05 6.92 -45.37
C LYS A 1026 13.47 5.90 -44.41
N PHE A 1027 14.01 4.69 -44.47
CA PHE A 1027 13.57 3.56 -43.65
C PHE A 1027 14.75 2.95 -42.91
N HIS A 1028 14.61 2.84 -41.59
CA HIS A 1028 15.62 2.27 -40.72
C HIS A 1028 15.01 1.17 -39.85
N VAL A 1029 15.79 0.11 -39.65
CA VAL A 1029 15.54 -0.95 -38.68
C VAL A 1029 16.67 -0.94 -37.68
N GLY A 1030 16.35 -0.98 -36.39
CA GLY A 1030 17.34 -0.90 -35.32
C GLY A 1030 17.12 -1.87 -34.18
N LEU A 1031 18.09 -1.92 -33.29
CA LEU A 1031 18.02 -2.56 -31.98
C LEU A 1031 18.20 -1.47 -30.93
N VAL A 1032 17.36 -1.49 -29.89
CA VAL A 1032 17.36 -0.52 -28.80
C VAL A 1032 17.49 -1.29 -27.48
N ALA A 1033 18.36 -0.80 -26.60
CA ALA A 1033 18.53 -1.24 -25.23
C ALA A 1033 18.32 -0.05 -24.29
N ASP A 1034 17.49 -0.22 -23.27
CA ASP A 1034 17.18 0.79 -22.26
C ASP A 1034 17.55 0.29 -20.87
N TYR A 1035 18.12 1.15 -20.04
CA TYR A 1035 18.31 0.94 -18.62
C TYR A 1035 17.74 2.12 -17.84
N GLU A 1036 16.89 1.85 -16.85
CA GLU A 1036 16.20 2.88 -16.06
C GLU A 1036 16.25 2.57 -14.57
N ILE A 1037 16.53 3.60 -13.75
CA ILE A 1037 16.31 3.60 -12.30
C ILE A 1037 15.49 4.84 -11.98
N ASP A 1038 14.32 4.65 -11.37
CA ASP A 1038 13.49 5.75 -10.89
C ASP A 1038 13.19 5.59 -9.39
N GLU A 1039 13.82 6.42 -8.58
CA GLU A 1039 13.60 6.50 -7.14
C GLU A 1039 13.01 7.86 -6.71
N ARG A 1040 12.44 8.62 -7.67
CA ARG A 1040 11.74 9.86 -7.34
C ARG A 1040 10.55 9.58 -6.44
N ASN A 1041 10.26 10.51 -5.53
CA ASN A 1041 9.11 10.38 -4.64
C ASN A 1041 7.77 10.69 -5.31
N ASP A 1042 7.79 11.38 -6.46
CA ASP A 1042 6.63 11.76 -7.26
C ASP A 1042 7.05 12.05 -8.70
N ASP A 1043 6.27 11.59 -9.69
CA ASP A 1043 6.63 11.73 -11.12
C ASP A 1043 6.35 13.15 -11.66
N LEU A 1044 5.33 13.85 -11.12
CA LEU A 1044 4.96 15.18 -11.59
C LEU A 1044 5.66 16.30 -10.81
N LEU A 1045 5.70 16.20 -9.49
CA LEU A 1045 6.31 17.21 -8.64
C LEU A 1045 7.33 16.57 -7.67
N PRO A 1046 8.46 16.05 -8.19
CA PRO A 1046 9.47 15.43 -7.33
C PRO A 1046 10.06 16.48 -6.38
N THR A 1047 10.14 16.15 -5.09
CA THR A 1047 10.84 16.96 -4.07
C THR A 1047 12.15 16.32 -3.64
N LYS A 1048 12.32 15.02 -3.95
CA LYS A 1048 13.49 14.22 -3.62
C LYS A 1048 13.60 12.96 -4.50
N GLY A 1049 14.79 12.40 -4.56
CA GLY A 1049 15.08 11.14 -5.24
C GLY A 1049 15.94 11.33 -6.49
N ILE A 1050 16.20 10.22 -7.18
CA ILE A 1050 17.04 10.16 -8.36
C ILE A 1050 16.30 9.53 -9.53
N TYR A 1051 16.64 9.96 -10.74
CA TYR A 1051 16.21 9.34 -11.98
C TYR A 1051 17.45 9.13 -12.86
N LEU A 1052 17.65 7.92 -13.37
CA LEU A 1052 18.71 7.57 -14.30
C LEU A 1052 18.08 6.85 -15.48
N HIS A 1053 18.27 7.36 -16.69
CA HIS A 1053 17.88 6.71 -17.93
C HIS A 1053 19.09 6.62 -18.85
N SER A 1054 19.26 5.48 -19.50
CA SER A 1054 20.30 5.26 -20.50
C SER A 1054 19.74 4.44 -21.64
N GLU A 1055 19.78 4.98 -22.85
CA GLU A 1055 19.34 4.32 -24.07
C GLU A 1055 20.55 4.12 -25.00
N PHE A 1056 20.77 2.88 -25.44
CA PHE A 1056 21.71 2.55 -26.50
C PHE A 1056 20.93 2.02 -27.70
N SER A 1057 21.11 2.62 -28.87
CA SER A 1057 20.45 2.17 -30.10
C SER A 1057 21.41 2.08 -31.27
N GLY A 1058 21.20 1.07 -32.11
CA GLY A 1058 21.91 0.91 -33.37
C GLY A 1058 20.93 0.74 -34.51
N TRP A 1059 21.12 1.49 -35.58
CA TRP A 1059 20.18 1.61 -36.69
C TRP A 1059 20.85 1.28 -38.01
N LYS A 1060 20.19 0.43 -38.80
CA LYS A 1060 20.57 0.06 -40.15
C LYS A 1060 19.60 0.69 -41.14
N GLY A 1061 20.14 1.46 -42.08
CA GLY A 1061 19.39 1.92 -43.25
C GLY A 1061 19.08 0.75 -44.18
N THR A 1062 17.84 0.64 -44.64
CA THR A 1062 17.40 -0.53 -45.45
C THR A 1062 17.04 -0.16 -46.89
N ASN A 1063 17.11 1.11 -47.25
CA ASN A 1063 16.98 1.58 -48.63
C ASN A 1063 18.22 2.41 -49.02
N THR A 1064 18.34 2.74 -50.30
CA THR A 1064 19.50 3.46 -50.86
C THR A 1064 19.72 4.86 -50.26
N TYR A 1065 18.69 5.43 -49.62
CA TYR A 1065 18.69 6.79 -49.07
C TYR A 1065 18.95 6.86 -47.56
N SER A 1066 19.09 5.70 -46.92
CA SER A 1066 19.25 5.58 -45.45
C SER A 1066 20.62 5.02 -45.11
N LYS A 1067 21.34 5.67 -44.19
CA LYS A 1067 22.65 5.21 -43.70
C LYS A 1067 22.57 4.63 -42.28
N ASN A 1068 23.64 3.97 -41.87
CA ASN A 1068 23.74 3.35 -40.55
C ASN A 1068 24.27 4.34 -39.52
N TYR A 1069 23.76 4.25 -38.30
CA TYR A 1069 24.28 5.03 -37.17
C TYR A 1069 24.07 4.29 -35.85
N LEU A 1070 24.90 4.63 -34.86
CA LEU A 1070 24.77 4.23 -33.47
C LEU A 1070 24.50 5.47 -32.63
N LYS A 1071 23.66 5.35 -31.61
CA LYS A 1071 23.34 6.44 -30.68
C LYS A 1071 23.32 5.93 -29.25
N PHE A 1072 24.01 6.65 -28.37
CA PHE A 1072 23.87 6.53 -26.93
C PHE A 1072 23.24 7.81 -26.37
N LYS A 1073 22.23 7.68 -25.52
CA LYS A 1073 21.60 8.76 -24.77
C LYS A 1073 21.69 8.44 -23.29
N GLY A 1074 22.13 9.41 -22.50
CA GLY A 1074 22.18 9.29 -21.04
C GLY A 1074 21.51 10.49 -20.38
N GLU A 1075 20.75 10.25 -19.32
CA GLU A 1075 20.11 11.27 -18.50
C GLU A 1075 20.19 10.87 -17.03
N PHE A 1076 20.63 11.80 -16.18
CA PHE A 1076 20.63 11.68 -14.74
C PHE A 1076 19.99 12.92 -14.13
N SER A 1077 18.96 12.74 -13.30
CA SER A 1077 18.34 13.80 -12.53
C SER A 1077 18.41 13.49 -11.04
N PHE A 1078 18.66 14.51 -10.23
CA PHE A 1078 18.46 14.43 -8.79
C PHE A 1078 17.59 15.57 -8.29
N TYR A 1079 16.87 15.29 -7.21
CA TYR A 1079 16.00 16.23 -6.53
C TYR A 1079 16.36 16.23 -5.04
N LYS A 1080 16.50 17.41 -4.45
CA LYS A 1080 16.86 17.57 -3.04
C LYS A 1080 16.11 18.72 -2.41
N ASN A 1081 15.41 18.45 -1.31
CA ASN A 1081 14.93 19.50 -0.43
C ASN A 1081 16.11 20.12 0.35
N LEU A 1082 16.20 21.44 0.34
CA LEU A 1082 17.23 22.22 1.04
C LEU A 1082 16.78 22.68 2.43
N ASN A 1083 15.51 22.48 2.79
CA ASN A 1083 14.96 22.83 4.10
C ASN A 1083 14.00 21.76 4.66
N PRO A 1084 13.85 21.67 5.99
CA PRO A 1084 12.97 20.68 6.63
C PRO A 1084 11.50 20.80 6.23
N SER A 1085 11.05 22.00 5.83
CA SER A 1085 9.68 22.24 5.39
C SER A 1085 9.39 21.79 3.95
N GLU A 1086 10.37 21.23 3.23
CA GLU A 1086 10.25 20.81 1.82
C GLU A 1086 9.71 21.93 0.90
N THR A 1087 10.02 23.20 1.21
CA THR A 1087 9.58 24.35 0.40
C THR A 1087 10.66 24.87 -0.54
N LEU A 1088 11.93 24.55 -0.31
CA LEU A 1088 13.03 24.93 -1.18
C LEU A 1088 13.67 23.67 -1.77
N ILE A 1089 13.48 23.44 -3.06
CA ILE A 1089 13.94 22.24 -3.76
C ILE A 1089 15.01 22.64 -4.76
N LEU A 1090 16.15 21.97 -4.70
CA LEU A 1090 17.17 21.98 -5.72
C LEU A 1090 16.97 20.75 -6.62
N SER A 1091 16.91 20.98 -7.92
CA SER A 1091 16.93 19.91 -8.91
C SER A 1091 18.01 20.16 -9.94
N ASN A 1092 18.66 19.08 -10.37
CA ASN A 1092 19.59 19.15 -11.47
C ASN A 1092 19.37 17.97 -12.39
N ARG A 1093 19.36 18.24 -13.69
CA ARG A 1093 19.32 17.24 -14.75
C ARG A 1093 20.57 17.40 -15.60
N ILE A 1094 21.33 16.32 -15.74
CA ILE A 1094 22.49 16.21 -16.62
C ILE A 1094 22.12 15.20 -17.69
N GLY A 1095 22.31 15.55 -18.96
CA GLY A 1095 22.06 14.61 -20.03
C GLY A 1095 22.86 14.92 -21.29
N GLY A 1096 22.82 13.99 -22.22
CA GLY A 1096 23.53 14.13 -23.48
C GLY A 1096 23.31 12.97 -24.42
N GLU A 1097 23.74 13.18 -25.67
CA GLU A 1097 23.67 12.20 -26.73
C GLU A 1097 25.02 12.07 -27.41
N VAL A 1098 25.41 10.86 -27.77
CA VAL A 1098 26.61 10.56 -28.55
C VAL A 1098 26.19 9.73 -29.76
N THR A 1099 26.37 10.28 -30.96
CA THR A 1099 26.04 9.60 -32.21
C THR A 1099 27.30 9.27 -33.01
N ALA A 1100 27.41 8.04 -33.48
CA ALA A 1100 28.48 7.58 -34.39
C ALA A 1100 27.88 7.10 -35.72
N GLY A 1101 28.63 7.24 -36.81
CA GLY A 1101 28.12 6.99 -38.17
C GLY A 1101 27.52 8.24 -38.82
N ASP A 1102 26.56 8.04 -39.71
CA ASP A 1102 25.99 9.08 -40.55
C ASP A 1102 24.49 9.28 -40.27
N PRO A 1103 24.10 9.98 -39.19
CA PRO A 1103 22.71 10.31 -38.93
C PRO A 1103 22.17 11.30 -39.97
N THR A 1104 20.88 11.19 -40.29
CA THR A 1104 20.10 12.21 -41.01
C THR A 1104 19.84 13.44 -40.14
N PHE A 1105 19.40 14.56 -40.72
CA PHE A 1105 19.18 15.80 -39.94
C PHE A 1105 18.29 15.56 -38.69
N TYR A 1106 17.11 14.95 -38.85
CA TYR A 1106 16.16 14.65 -37.76
C TYR A 1106 16.63 13.58 -36.76
N GLN A 1107 17.78 12.93 -37.01
CA GLN A 1107 18.42 11.96 -36.10
C GLN A 1107 19.57 12.58 -35.30
N HIS A 1108 19.96 13.83 -35.56
CA HIS A 1108 21.00 14.52 -34.78
C HIS A 1108 20.58 14.73 -33.32
N ALA A 1109 21.57 15.04 -32.49
CA ALA A 1109 21.33 15.51 -31.13
C ALA A 1109 20.97 17.00 -31.17
N TYR A 1110 19.88 17.39 -30.51
CA TYR A 1110 19.36 18.74 -30.52
C TYR A 1110 19.39 19.40 -29.15
N LEU A 1111 19.71 20.69 -29.11
CA LEU A 1111 19.55 21.56 -27.94
C LEU A 1111 18.64 22.75 -28.26
N GLY A 1112 17.82 23.13 -27.29
CA GLY A 1112 16.97 24.32 -27.34
C GLY A 1112 15.50 24.00 -27.03
N GLY A 1113 14.85 24.89 -26.27
CA GLY A 1113 13.44 24.77 -25.88
C GLY A 1113 13.23 24.11 -24.52
N ASP A 1114 11.97 23.74 -24.23
CA ASP A 1114 11.54 23.14 -22.95
C ASP A 1114 12.10 21.73 -22.70
N GLY A 1115 12.68 21.11 -23.72
CA GLY A 1115 13.29 19.79 -23.63
C GLY A 1115 14.59 19.77 -22.81
N ASN A 1116 15.52 20.70 -23.04
CA ASN A 1116 16.88 20.64 -22.47
C ASN A 1116 17.67 21.95 -22.37
N LEU A 1117 17.23 23.06 -22.99
CA LEU A 1117 17.95 24.33 -22.97
C LEU A 1117 16.96 25.50 -23.15
N LEU A 1118 16.41 25.96 -22.03
CA LEU A 1118 15.44 27.06 -21.99
C LEU A 1118 16.08 28.38 -22.41
N GLY A 1119 15.27 29.30 -22.94
CA GLY A 1119 15.76 30.61 -23.44
C GLY A 1119 16.25 30.59 -24.89
N TYR A 1120 16.13 29.44 -25.56
CA TYR A 1120 16.34 29.30 -27.00
C TYR A 1120 15.09 28.71 -27.66
N ARG A 1121 14.97 28.86 -28.99
CA ARG A 1121 13.93 28.18 -29.77
C ARG A 1121 14.05 26.66 -29.68
N GLN A 1122 12.96 25.94 -29.92
CA GLN A 1122 12.99 24.47 -30.01
C GLN A 1122 14.02 24.04 -31.06
N ASN A 1123 14.79 23.00 -30.76
CA ASN A 1123 15.79 22.41 -31.67
C ASN A 1123 16.77 23.43 -32.28
N ARG A 1124 17.18 24.45 -31.51
CA ARG A 1124 18.02 25.57 -31.97
C ARG A 1124 19.39 25.14 -32.49
N PHE A 1125 20.06 24.20 -31.82
CA PHE A 1125 21.40 23.73 -32.17
C PHE A 1125 21.35 22.23 -32.45
N ALA A 1126 22.01 21.80 -33.54
CA ALA A 1126 22.07 20.40 -33.94
C ALA A 1126 23.52 19.93 -34.09
N GLY A 1127 23.83 18.73 -33.60
CA GLY A 1127 25.16 18.12 -33.76
C GLY A 1127 25.14 16.60 -33.58
N LYS A 1128 26.25 15.91 -33.89
CA LYS A 1128 26.38 14.46 -33.63
C LYS A 1128 26.40 14.14 -32.15
N HIS A 1129 26.96 15.04 -31.35
CA HIS A 1129 26.99 14.90 -29.89
C HIS A 1129 26.34 16.10 -29.24
N SER A 1130 25.75 15.90 -28.06
CA SER A 1130 25.25 16.98 -27.22
C SER A 1130 25.48 16.68 -25.74
N PHE A 1131 25.52 17.74 -24.96
CA PHE A 1131 25.56 17.71 -23.51
C PHE A 1131 24.78 18.90 -23.00
N TYR A 1132 24.01 18.69 -21.93
CA TYR A 1132 23.30 19.74 -21.24
C TYR A 1132 23.29 19.51 -19.73
N ASN A 1133 23.23 20.62 -18.99
CA ASN A 1133 22.97 20.67 -17.56
C ASN A 1133 21.83 21.66 -17.31
N ASN A 1134 20.76 21.20 -16.67
CA ASN A 1134 19.65 22.04 -16.23
C ASN A 1134 19.68 22.13 -14.72
N LEU A 1135 20.10 23.28 -14.18
CA LEU A 1135 20.02 23.56 -12.76
C LEU A 1135 18.74 24.33 -12.48
N GLU A 1136 17.89 23.79 -11.62
CA GLU A 1136 16.62 24.41 -11.25
C GLU A 1136 16.51 24.51 -9.73
N MET A 1137 16.00 25.65 -9.27
CA MET A 1137 15.60 25.86 -7.88
C MET A 1137 14.11 26.18 -7.86
N ARG A 1138 13.34 25.40 -7.09
CA ARG A 1138 11.92 25.62 -6.85
C ARG A 1138 11.71 26.09 -5.42
N LEU A 1139 10.95 27.18 -5.29
CA LEU A 1139 10.55 27.75 -4.02
C LEU A 1139 9.03 27.73 -3.94
N ALA A 1140 8.47 26.90 -3.07
CA ALA A 1140 7.07 26.99 -2.68
C ALA A 1140 6.86 28.29 -1.90
N ILE A 1141 6.06 29.20 -2.46
CA ILE A 1141 5.77 30.51 -1.85
C ILE A 1141 4.47 30.50 -1.06
N ALA A 1142 3.56 29.62 -1.41
CA ALA A 1142 2.31 29.44 -0.69
C ALA A 1142 1.80 28.01 -0.88
N ASP A 1143 1.49 27.36 0.24
CA ASP A 1143 0.54 26.27 0.20
C ASP A 1143 -0.85 26.88 0.21
N PHE A 1144 -1.71 26.45 -0.69
CA PHE A 1144 -3.12 26.80 -0.66
C PHE A 1144 -3.92 25.58 -0.24
N GLY A 1145 -4.97 25.83 0.55
CA GLY A 1145 -5.89 24.79 0.99
C GLY A 1145 -7.30 25.30 1.24
N ASN A 1146 -7.56 26.61 1.17
CA ASN A 1146 -8.82 27.13 1.70
C ASN A 1146 -10.02 26.96 0.77
N LEU A 1147 -9.83 26.77 -0.55
CA LEU A 1147 -10.94 26.90 -1.51
C LEU A 1147 -11.29 25.67 -2.34
N PHE A 1148 -10.36 24.74 -2.66
CA PHE A 1148 -10.72 23.54 -3.45
C PHE A 1148 -9.94 22.28 -3.06
N PHE A 1149 -8.61 22.34 -3.06
CA PHE A 1149 -7.73 21.22 -2.67
C PHE A 1149 -6.50 21.79 -1.98
N LYS A 1150 -5.78 20.95 -1.22
CA LYS A 1150 -4.39 21.26 -0.85
C LYS A 1150 -3.56 21.29 -2.12
N GLY A 1151 -2.66 22.25 -2.23
CA GLY A 1151 -1.75 22.34 -3.34
C GLY A 1151 -0.71 23.39 -3.09
N GLN A 1152 0.17 23.53 -4.07
CA GLN A 1152 1.34 24.38 -3.93
C GLN A 1152 1.40 25.39 -5.06
N LEU A 1153 1.57 26.65 -4.70
CA LEU A 1153 1.99 27.72 -5.59
C LEU A 1153 3.46 27.99 -5.29
N GLY A 1154 4.29 28.02 -6.33
CA GLY A 1154 5.71 28.26 -6.18
C GLY A 1154 6.32 29.02 -7.33
N LEU A 1155 7.54 29.47 -7.08
CA LEU A 1155 8.43 30.08 -8.05
C LEU A 1155 9.46 29.04 -8.48
N THR A 1156 9.89 29.15 -9.72
CA THR A 1156 11.00 28.39 -10.27
C THR A 1156 12.05 29.37 -10.77
N GLY A 1157 13.31 29.10 -10.51
CA GLY A 1157 14.46 29.75 -11.15
C GLY A 1157 15.35 28.69 -11.76
N PHE A 1158 15.91 28.94 -12.93
CA PHE A 1158 16.77 27.97 -13.60
C PHE A 1158 17.98 28.62 -14.27
N PHE A 1159 19.01 27.80 -14.42
CA PHE A 1159 20.21 28.08 -15.18
C PHE A 1159 20.58 26.84 -15.97
N ASP A 1160 20.41 26.93 -17.28
CA ASP A 1160 20.68 25.88 -18.24
C ASP A 1160 21.99 26.15 -18.96
N VAL A 1161 22.77 25.11 -19.19
CA VAL A 1161 23.98 25.15 -20.01
C VAL A 1161 23.95 24.00 -20.99
N GLY A 1162 24.29 24.24 -22.24
CA GLY A 1162 24.32 23.21 -23.24
C GLY A 1162 25.30 23.48 -24.38
N ARG A 1163 25.73 22.41 -25.03
CA ARG A 1163 26.58 22.47 -26.22
C ARG A 1163 26.34 21.27 -27.14
N VAL A 1164 26.45 21.51 -28.44
CA VAL A 1164 26.54 20.45 -29.46
C VAL A 1164 27.95 20.38 -30.05
N TRP A 1165 28.29 19.23 -30.63
CA TRP A 1165 29.53 19.00 -31.36
C TRP A 1165 29.27 18.28 -32.67
N ASN A 1166 30.04 18.66 -33.69
CA ASN A 1166 30.11 17.96 -34.97
C ASN A 1166 31.58 17.79 -35.40
N PRO A 1167 31.92 16.76 -36.21
CA PRO A 1167 33.24 16.66 -36.82
C PRO A 1167 33.57 17.94 -37.60
N ASP A 1168 34.84 18.35 -37.54
CA ASP A 1168 35.38 19.52 -38.26
C ASP A 1168 34.84 20.89 -37.79
N GLU A 1169 34.16 20.97 -36.64
CA GLU A 1169 33.76 22.24 -36.01
C GLU A 1169 34.76 22.72 -34.94
N GLU A 1170 35.31 23.92 -35.12
CA GLU A 1170 36.18 24.61 -34.14
C GLU A 1170 35.39 25.64 -33.30
N SER A 1171 34.45 25.17 -32.48
CA SER A 1171 33.75 26.03 -31.51
C SER A 1171 34.21 25.70 -30.09
N SER A 1172 34.31 26.70 -29.21
CA SER A 1172 34.43 26.50 -27.75
C SER A 1172 33.22 27.05 -26.98
N LYS A 1173 32.20 27.56 -27.71
CA LYS A 1173 31.03 28.25 -27.14
C LYS A 1173 30.16 27.27 -26.36
N TRP A 1174 29.83 27.63 -25.12
CA TRP A 1174 28.75 27.03 -24.36
C TRP A 1174 27.55 27.98 -24.41
N HIS A 1175 26.37 27.44 -24.64
CA HIS A 1175 25.13 28.21 -24.64
C HIS A 1175 24.52 28.15 -23.25
N ASN A 1176 24.01 29.28 -22.78
CA ASN A 1176 23.42 29.37 -21.45
C ASN A 1176 22.05 30.02 -21.50
N GLY A 1177 21.08 29.40 -20.84
CA GLY A 1177 19.75 29.91 -20.62
C GLY A 1177 19.57 30.27 -19.16
N VAL A 1178 19.01 31.43 -18.86
CA VAL A 1178 18.65 31.81 -17.49
C VAL A 1178 17.22 32.29 -17.45
N GLY A 1179 16.48 31.94 -16.40
CA GLY A 1179 15.11 32.37 -16.31
C GLY A 1179 14.42 31.92 -15.06
N GLY A 1180 13.10 32.07 -15.09
CA GLY A 1180 12.26 31.68 -13.97
C GLY A 1180 10.79 31.63 -14.35
N GLY A 1181 9.97 31.29 -13.37
CA GLY A 1181 8.59 30.94 -13.62
C GLY A 1181 7.75 30.80 -12.37
N LEU A 1182 6.50 30.44 -12.58
CA LEU A 1182 5.49 30.14 -11.59
C LEU A 1182 4.97 28.73 -11.85
N TYR A 1183 4.83 27.93 -10.80
CA TYR A 1183 4.10 26.67 -10.89
C TYR A 1183 2.93 26.65 -9.92
N PHE A 1184 1.86 25.97 -10.33
CA PHE A 1184 0.66 25.76 -9.55
C PHE A 1184 0.28 24.28 -9.63
N ALA A 1185 0.32 23.61 -8.47
CA ALA A 1185 0.12 22.17 -8.35
C ALA A 1185 -1.07 21.85 -7.43
N PRO A 1186 -2.32 21.97 -7.89
CA PRO A 1186 -3.48 21.61 -7.09
C PRO A 1186 -3.56 20.09 -6.90
N ALA A 1187 -3.83 19.68 -5.67
CA ALA A 1187 -3.95 18.28 -5.25
C ALA A 1187 -2.71 17.40 -5.54
N TYR A 1188 -1.57 17.99 -5.93
CA TYR A 1188 -0.37 17.28 -6.39
C TYR A 1188 -0.65 16.24 -7.50
N SER A 1189 -1.75 16.40 -8.25
CA SER A 1189 -2.19 15.52 -9.33
C SER A 1189 -2.26 16.23 -10.69
N LEU A 1190 -2.15 17.56 -10.67
CA LEU A 1190 -2.05 18.44 -11.82
C LEU A 1190 -0.86 19.36 -11.58
N LEU A 1191 -0.03 19.58 -12.59
CA LEU A 1191 1.03 20.58 -12.55
C LEU A 1191 0.81 21.57 -13.69
N LEU A 1192 0.53 22.82 -13.34
CA LEU A 1192 0.62 23.96 -14.24
C LEU A 1192 1.98 24.61 -14.03
N ASN A 1193 2.76 24.74 -15.09
CA ASN A 1193 4.07 25.40 -15.02
C ASN A 1193 4.12 26.48 -16.09
N PHE A 1194 4.49 27.69 -15.71
CA PHE A 1194 4.78 28.79 -16.62
C PHE A 1194 6.21 29.24 -16.39
N GLN A 1195 7.04 29.21 -17.42
CA GLN A 1195 8.46 29.57 -17.35
C GLN A 1195 8.82 30.53 -18.48
N MET A 1196 9.76 31.43 -18.22
CA MET A 1196 10.30 32.35 -19.21
C MET A 1196 11.82 32.30 -19.15
N GLY A 1197 12.45 31.90 -20.25
CA GLY A 1197 13.90 31.82 -20.39
C GLY A 1197 14.45 32.95 -21.22
N TYR A 1198 15.63 33.43 -20.85
CA TYR A 1198 16.42 34.42 -21.56
C TYR A 1198 17.76 33.83 -22.00
N ALA A 1199 18.15 34.14 -23.23
CA ALA A 1199 19.48 33.94 -23.74
C ALA A 1199 19.90 35.12 -24.65
N ASP A 1200 21.07 35.03 -25.27
CA ASP A 1200 21.58 36.02 -26.23
C ASP A 1200 20.61 36.27 -27.40
N GLU A 1201 19.76 35.30 -27.73
CA GLU A 1201 18.75 35.39 -28.80
C GLU A 1201 17.37 35.94 -28.34
N GLY A 1202 17.17 36.20 -27.04
CA GLY A 1202 15.99 36.86 -26.50
C GLY A 1202 15.20 36.06 -25.47
N TRP A 1203 13.92 36.44 -25.27
CA TRP A 1203 13.01 35.83 -24.29
C TRP A 1203 12.05 34.82 -24.94
N TYR A 1204 11.87 33.68 -24.28
CA TYR A 1204 11.02 32.59 -24.73
C TYR A 1204 10.10 32.08 -23.60
N PRO A 1205 8.77 32.18 -23.76
CA PRO A 1205 7.81 31.65 -22.80
C PRO A 1205 7.48 30.17 -23.06
N TYR A 1206 7.25 29.44 -21.97
CA TYR A 1206 6.83 28.05 -21.95
C TYR A 1206 5.70 27.89 -20.95
N PHE A 1207 4.67 27.14 -21.33
CA PHE A 1207 3.59 26.74 -20.43
C PHE A 1207 3.34 25.24 -20.60
N SER A 1208 3.16 24.53 -19.49
CA SER A 1208 2.78 23.13 -19.51
C SER A 1208 1.74 22.80 -18.46
N LEU A 1209 0.85 21.89 -18.82
CA LEU A 1209 -0.19 21.30 -18.00
C LEU A 1209 -0.06 19.78 -18.10
N GLY A 1210 0.36 19.14 -17.00
CA GLY A 1210 0.46 17.69 -16.88
C GLY A 1210 -0.50 17.14 -15.82
N LEU A 1211 -1.25 16.09 -16.18
CA LEU A 1211 -2.09 15.32 -15.25
C LEU A 1211 -1.42 13.99 -14.87
N ARG A 1212 -1.57 13.59 -13.60
CA ARG A 1212 -0.93 12.42 -12.99
C ARG A 1212 -1.77 11.16 -13.16
N PHE A 1213 -1.94 10.63 -14.36
CA PHE A 1213 -2.73 9.38 -14.55
C PHE A 1213 -2.13 8.41 -15.58
#